data_AF-A0A9D6FHD3-F1
#
_entry.id   AF-A0A9D6FHD3-F1
#
_cell.length_a   1.000
_cell.length_b   1.000
_cell.length_c   1.000
_cell.angle_alpha   90.00
_cell.angle_beta   90.00
_cell.angle_gamma   90.00
#
_symmetry.space_group_name_H-M   'P 1'
#
loop_
_entity.id
_entity.type
_entity.pdbx_description
1 polymer ?
#
loop_
_entity_poly.entity_id
_entity_poly.type
_entity_poly.pdbx_seq_one_letter_code
_entity_poly.pdbx_strand_id
1 'polypeptide(L)'
;MAIFLAVLAAETIALGVGIRGWWLFGHWDISHPDSFFAPLWVGCALSLSAVVAWLLARRYGVPFEAVVNLPLLVLLLQPFKPRFFLTNSEILPTLPFAVVASLVLRCYLSGRWPGMKGARRLLDRFLNAGPGPQARVVFIASLLIYLFLSSNLLFPVYPFTGDEPHYLILTHSIVHEADTNLYDNYYVNKDYKLFYPGELEAHTHAKDRIRQQSYSNHMPGAAFALVPFYWPAAHMPPPWMVFFIRFGMNFYTAVLVAQAFLLMRRVFEDSRIALAGSAFLALTPPLVLYSRCVYPEVFAGLLMIVALRVIIERRTSVAYLPASLALAAMPWFGTKYAIFAVAFTIVFGILRLREGQHGISTYIVFLVPLVLSAAALLLFLKHYYGEYSPDAIYHPPWNRPEEPVVTSIGQFLLDRSRALLGYFYDQRIGLLVFAPAYLMALPGAVLLWRRRPREASVLVIIAVFYTLFYAYNMSWGGQAPPSRPMVSITPILATFVAAFIASCRGGWRTFRNALLVVTTLFALILLRRSDLLYDTISNHDWQGRSLFLTYLSNPYVNLTRFVPQFLEKVDFNYAATWIWFAIFASITLASLRRPRSEEAAPIHRHLSGVVLICAGTLSIAVLNFLEPGYVLWRPPERVGPCAIHRLDSRSYPVEAGGFWTRGGRTTQVVIEADESIGQLSVSLSPLATNRVTFRAYNRELLSAVEFSAPTVVPVPLHWTYRWHDKQLYCLTIGTRRAATPAGTGDSRSLGVFVQLRPSSSELR
;
A
#
# COMPACT_ATOMS: atom_id res chain seq x y z
N MET A 1 15.13 29.38 -27.48
CA MET A 1 14.23 30.51 -27.15
C MET A 1 13.01 30.56 -28.08
N ALA A 2 13.19 30.66 -29.41
CA ALA A 2 12.06 30.71 -30.36
C ALA A 2 11.11 29.51 -30.30
N ILE A 3 11.64 28.28 -30.14
CA ILE A 3 10.83 27.06 -29.93
C ILE A 3 10.05 27.12 -28.61
N PHE A 4 10.65 27.69 -27.57
CA PHE A 4 10.01 27.88 -26.27
C PHE A 4 8.84 28.87 -26.37
N LEU A 5 9.02 29.98 -27.09
CA LEU A 5 7.97 30.99 -27.30
C LEU A 5 6.83 30.47 -28.20
N ALA A 6 7.14 29.65 -29.22
CA ALA A 6 6.13 29.08 -30.11
C ALA A 6 5.27 28.02 -29.42
N VAL A 7 5.89 27.16 -28.60
CA VAL A 7 5.17 26.17 -27.79
C VAL A 7 4.34 26.86 -26.70
N LEU A 8 4.92 27.84 -26.00
CA LEU A 8 4.20 28.62 -25.00
C LEU A 8 3.02 29.39 -25.62
N ALA A 9 3.17 29.97 -26.82
CA ALA A 9 2.09 30.66 -27.53
C ALA A 9 0.98 29.69 -27.95
N ALA A 10 1.32 28.52 -28.51
CA ALA A 10 0.34 27.49 -28.87
C ALA A 10 -0.38 26.94 -27.63
N GLU A 11 0.33 26.72 -26.53
CA GLU A 11 -0.21 26.30 -25.24
C GLU A 11 -1.12 27.38 -24.63
N THR A 12 -0.76 28.66 -24.73
CA THR A 12 -1.55 29.80 -24.24
C THR A 12 -2.81 30.02 -25.07
N ILE A 13 -2.74 29.81 -26.39
CA ILE A 13 -3.91 29.87 -27.29
C ILE A 13 -4.86 28.70 -27.01
N ALA A 14 -4.34 27.48 -26.84
CA ALA A 14 -5.16 26.32 -26.50
C ALA A 14 -5.83 26.46 -25.12
N LEU A 15 -5.10 26.98 -24.12
CA LEU A 15 -5.67 27.35 -22.82
C LEU A 15 -6.72 28.45 -22.95
N GLY A 16 -6.45 29.49 -23.73
CA GLY A 16 -7.38 30.61 -23.96
C GLY A 16 -8.68 30.18 -24.65
N VAL A 17 -8.61 29.27 -25.62
CA VAL A 17 -9.77 28.70 -26.30
C VAL A 17 -10.55 27.75 -25.38
N GLY A 18 -9.87 26.90 -24.60
CA GLY A 18 -10.51 26.04 -23.61
C GLY A 18 -11.20 26.81 -22.48
N ILE A 19 -10.56 27.87 -21.98
CA ILE A 19 -11.13 28.75 -20.94
C ILE A 19 -12.28 29.58 -21.49
N ARG A 20 -12.18 30.16 -22.71
CA ARG A 20 -13.28 30.90 -23.34
C ARG A 20 -14.47 30.01 -23.67
N GLY A 21 -14.24 28.78 -24.15
CA GLY A 21 -15.31 27.79 -24.34
C GLY A 21 -16.02 27.48 -23.03
N TRP A 22 -15.28 27.28 -21.94
CA TRP A 22 -15.87 27.06 -20.62
C TRP A 22 -16.65 28.25 -20.05
N TRP A 23 -16.19 29.48 -20.33
CA TRP A 23 -16.86 30.71 -19.86
C TRP A 23 -18.11 31.06 -20.67
N LEU A 24 -18.09 30.82 -21.99
CA LEU A 24 -19.23 31.09 -22.88
C LEU A 24 -20.35 30.03 -22.75
N PHE A 25 -20.02 28.81 -22.34
CA PHE A 25 -20.97 27.69 -22.22
C PHE A 25 -21.20 27.26 -20.76
N GLY A 26 -21.02 28.12 -19.76
CA GLY A 26 -21.13 27.78 -18.32
C GLY A 26 -22.52 27.33 -17.81
N HIS A 27 -23.47 27.06 -18.70
CA HIS A 27 -24.84 26.60 -18.40
C HIS A 27 -25.11 25.29 -19.15
N TRP A 28 -24.47 24.19 -18.73
CA TRP A 28 -24.88 22.85 -19.17
C TRP A 28 -25.92 22.32 -18.21
N ASP A 29 -27.17 22.30 -18.65
CA ASP A 29 -28.17 21.37 -18.13
C ASP A 29 -27.81 19.98 -18.68
N ILE A 30 -27.43 19.06 -17.79
CA ILE A 30 -26.89 17.73 -18.15
C ILE A 30 -28.02 16.80 -18.66
N SER A 31 -29.27 17.28 -18.71
CA SER A 31 -30.41 16.56 -19.28
C SER A 31 -30.38 16.41 -20.80
N HIS A 32 -29.48 17.10 -21.53
CA HIS A 32 -29.40 17.01 -23.00
C HIS A 32 -28.34 16.01 -23.53
N PRO A 33 -28.57 15.38 -24.72
CA PRO A 33 -27.70 14.37 -25.35
C PRO A 33 -26.27 14.83 -25.69
N ASP A 34 -25.96 16.11 -25.51
CA ASP A 34 -24.68 16.71 -25.87
C ASP A 34 -23.53 16.36 -24.90
N SER A 35 -23.82 15.63 -23.82
CA SER A 35 -22.80 14.98 -22.96
C SER A 35 -21.95 13.93 -23.71
N PHE A 36 -22.36 13.52 -24.90
CA PHE A 36 -21.59 12.67 -25.83
C PHE A 36 -20.35 13.37 -26.42
N PHE A 37 -20.28 14.70 -26.37
CA PHE A 37 -19.17 15.46 -26.97
C PHE A 37 -17.92 15.55 -26.07
N ALA A 38 -18.02 15.31 -24.76
CA ALA A 38 -16.85 15.38 -23.86
C ALA A 38 -15.77 14.30 -24.16
N PRO A 39 -16.12 13.02 -24.38
CA PRO A 39 -15.18 12.02 -24.90
C PRO A 39 -14.61 12.39 -26.27
N LEU A 40 -15.43 13.02 -27.13
CA LEU A 40 -15.03 13.47 -28.46
C LEU A 40 -13.98 14.58 -28.38
N TRP A 41 -14.15 15.56 -27.48
CA TRP A 41 -13.20 16.64 -27.23
C TRP A 41 -11.89 16.14 -26.62
N VAL A 42 -11.94 15.18 -25.69
CA VAL A 42 -10.74 14.51 -25.16
C VAL A 42 -10.04 13.73 -26.28
N GLY A 43 -10.80 13.01 -27.13
CA GLY A 43 -10.29 12.33 -28.31
C GLY A 43 -9.64 13.28 -29.31
N CYS A 44 -10.26 14.43 -29.59
CA CYS A 44 -9.71 15.47 -30.47
C CYS A 44 -8.46 16.13 -29.88
N ALA A 45 -8.43 16.43 -28.58
CA ALA A 45 -7.27 17.02 -27.91
C ALA A 45 -6.09 16.03 -27.86
N LEU A 46 -6.34 14.75 -27.60
CA LEU A 46 -5.34 13.68 -27.66
C LEU A 46 -4.82 13.49 -29.09
N SER A 47 -5.72 13.52 -30.09
CA SER A 47 -5.36 13.40 -31.51
C SER A 47 -4.54 14.59 -31.98
N LEU A 48 -4.92 15.82 -31.63
CA LEU A 48 -4.19 17.03 -31.96
C LEU A 48 -2.82 17.07 -31.27
N SER A 49 -2.75 16.65 -30.00
CA SER A 49 -1.48 16.54 -29.26
C SER A 49 -0.56 15.49 -29.86
N ALA A 50 -1.09 14.34 -30.29
CA ALA A 50 -0.34 13.30 -30.98
C ALA A 50 0.16 13.76 -32.36
N VAL A 51 -0.65 14.51 -33.11
CA VAL A 51 -0.28 15.08 -34.41
C VAL A 51 0.80 16.16 -34.25
N VAL A 52 0.66 17.06 -33.29
CA VAL A 52 1.67 18.09 -32.98
C VAL A 52 2.96 17.43 -32.51
N ALA A 53 2.88 16.43 -31.63
CA ALA A 53 4.02 15.64 -31.18
C ALA A 53 4.76 14.95 -32.34
N TRP A 54 4.00 14.36 -33.27
CA TRP A 54 4.52 13.71 -34.46
C TRP A 54 5.18 14.70 -35.42
N LEU A 55 4.56 15.86 -35.67
CA LEU A 55 5.12 16.92 -36.50
C LEU A 55 6.41 17.51 -35.91
N LEU A 56 6.46 17.71 -34.59
CA LEU A 56 7.66 18.18 -33.88
C LEU A 56 8.79 17.14 -33.89
N ALA A 57 8.48 15.86 -33.68
CA ALA A 57 9.45 14.77 -33.78
C ALA A 57 10.05 14.69 -35.19
N ARG A 58 9.21 14.80 -36.22
CA ARG A 58 9.62 14.74 -37.64
C ARG A 58 10.44 15.95 -38.07
N ARG A 59 10.12 17.15 -37.56
CA ARG A 59 10.80 18.40 -37.96
C ARG A 59 12.10 18.67 -37.20
N TYR A 60 12.25 18.17 -35.97
CA TYR A 60 13.38 18.52 -35.09
C TYR A 60 14.21 17.32 -34.60
N GLY A 61 13.94 16.10 -35.09
CA GLY A 61 14.75 14.90 -34.80
C GLY A 61 14.69 14.44 -33.33
N VAL A 62 13.68 14.86 -32.58
CA VAL A 62 13.47 14.42 -31.19
C VAL A 62 12.86 13.01 -31.23
N PRO A 63 13.38 12.02 -30.48
CA PRO A 63 12.79 10.69 -30.45
C PRO A 63 11.33 10.79 -29.99
N PHE A 64 10.42 10.21 -30.77
CA PHE A 64 8.96 10.20 -30.54
C PHE A 64 8.60 9.75 -29.11
N GLU A 65 9.41 8.84 -28.55
CA GLU A 65 9.33 8.35 -27.17
C GLU A 65 9.45 9.45 -26.11
N ALA A 66 10.22 10.53 -26.36
CA ALA A 66 10.32 11.67 -25.45
C ALA A 66 9.07 12.56 -25.47
N VAL A 67 8.30 12.53 -26.55
CA VAL A 67 7.12 13.37 -26.77
C VAL A 67 5.82 12.65 -26.39
N VAL A 68 5.78 11.32 -26.48
CA VAL A 68 4.66 10.50 -25.98
C VAL A 68 4.62 10.41 -24.44
N ASN A 69 5.74 10.72 -23.77
CA ASN A 69 5.83 10.87 -22.31
C ASN A 69 5.30 12.24 -21.82
N LEU A 70 4.28 12.78 -22.49
CA LEU A 70 3.47 13.94 -22.11
C LEU A 70 2.18 13.61 -21.30
N PRO A 71 2.11 12.65 -20.35
CA PRO A 71 0.95 12.52 -19.45
C PRO A 71 0.60 13.80 -18.66
N LEU A 72 1.47 14.81 -18.70
CA LEU A 72 1.23 16.12 -18.12
C LEU A 72 0.12 16.93 -18.77
N LEU A 73 -0.29 16.62 -20.01
CA LEU A 73 -1.46 17.29 -20.58
C LEU A 73 -2.76 16.85 -19.91
N VAL A 74 -2.81 15.64 -19.33
CA VAL A 74 -3.99 15.18 -18.58
C VAL A 74 -4.11 15.89 -17.22
N LEU A 75 -2.98 16.30 -16.64
CA LEU A 75 -2.95 17.20 -15.48
C LEU A 75 -3.45 18.61 -15.82
N LEU A 76 -3.41 19.03 -17.09
CA LEU A 76 -3.99 20.30 -17.57
C LEU A 76 -5.46 20.17 -17.99
N LEU A 77 -5.95 18.95 -18.24
CA LEU A 77 -7.37 18.65 -18.46
C LEU A 77 -8.14 18.51 -17.13
N GLN A 78 -7.92 19.48 -16.24
CA GLN A 78 -8.69 19.73 -15.02
C GLN A 78 -10.18 20.16 -15.19
N PRO A 79 -10.82 20.35 -16.36
CA PRO A 79 -12.16 20.95 -16.35
C PRO A 79 -13.28 19.96 -16.01
N PHE A 80 -13.00 18.69 -15.73
CA PHE A 80 -14.04 17.68 -15.50
C PHE A 80 -14.48 17.50 -14.05
N LYS A 81 -13.87 18.20 -13.09
CA LYS A 81 -14.42 18.21 -11.74
C LYS A 81 -15.80 18.88 -11.74
N PRO A 82 -16.87 18.19 -11.34
CA PRO A 82 -18.07 18.90 -10.92
C PRO A 82 -17.65 19.86 -9.80
N ARG A 83 -18.00 21.15 -9.91
CA ARG A 83 -17.72 22.17 -8.85
C ARG A 83 -18.16 21.70 -7.45
N PHE A 84 -19.05 20.74 -7.39
CA PHE A 84 -19.58 20.01 -6.24
C PHE A 84 -18.57 19.48 -5.21
N PHE A 85 -17.38 19.05 -5.64
CA PHE A 85 -16.45 18.27 -4.81
C PHE A 85 -15.09 18.95 -4.58
N LEU A 86 -14.97 20.21 -4.99
CA LEU A 86 -13.74 20.97 -4.92
C LEU A 86 -13.61 21.67 -3.57
N THR A 87 -12.86 21.08 -2.63
CA THR A 87 -12.33 21.87 -1.51
C THR A 87 -11.04 22.57 -1.93
N ASN A 88 -10.92 23.87 -1.63
CA ASN A 88 -9.70 24.66 -1.92
C ASN A 88 -8.43 24.08 -1.26
N SER A 89 -8.58 23.20 -0.26
CA SER A 89 -7.46 22.58 0.48
C SER A 89 -6.71 21.47 -0.27
N GLU A 90 -7.26 20.89 -1.34
CA GLU A 90 -6.68 19.70 -1.99
C GLU A 90 -5.98 19.99 -3.32
N ILE A 91 -6.31 21.11 -3.96
CA ILE A 91 -5.80 21.50 -5.29
C ILE A 91 -4.46 22.24 -5.19
N LEU A 92 -4.36 23.20 -4.27
CA LEU A 92 -3.15 24.01 -4.11
C LEU A 92 -1.90 23.18 -3.74
N PRO A 93 -1.98 22.11 -2.93
CA PRO A 93 -0.80 21.32 -2.58
C PRO A 93 -0.32 20.42 -3.73
N THR A 94 -1.15 20.03 -4.70
CA THR A 94 -0.82 19.01 -5.71
C THR A 94 -0.21 19.59 -7.00
N LEU A 95 -0.59 20.83 -7.36
CA LEU A 95 -0.05 21.57 -8.50
C LEU A 95 1.49 21.74 -8.46
N PRO A 96 2.11 22.11 -7.33
CA PRO A 96 3.57 22.20 -7.23
C PRO A 96 4.27 20.86 -7.50
N PHE A 97 3.71 19.73 -7.08
CA PHE A 97 4.32 18.42 -7.32
C PHE A 97 4.21 17.98 -8.79
N ALA A 98 3.08 18.26 -9.45
CA ALA A 98 2.93 18.01 -10.88
C ALA A 98 3.90 18.88 -11.72
N VAL A 99 4.05 20.15 -11.34
CA VAL A 99 4.98 21.10 -11.98
C VAL A 99 6.44 20.74 -11.70
N VAL A 100 6.78 20.33 -10.47
CA VAL A 100 8.14 19.90 -10.12
C VAL A 100 8.47 18.54 -10.76
N ALA A 101 7.57 17.57 -10.71
CA ALA A 101 7.77 16.27 -11.36
C ALA A 101 7.95 16.41 -12.88
N SER A 102 7.20 17.32 -13.50
CA SER A 102 7.34 17.62 -14.93
C SER A 102 8.62 18.37 -15.29
N LEU A 103 9.03 19.34 -14.47
CA LEU A 103 10.32 20.02 -14.63
C LEU A 103 11.49 19.06 -14.43
N VAL A 104 11.44 18.20 -13.40
CA VAL A 104 12.47 17.18 -13.14
C VAL A 104 12.53 16.16 -14.28
N LEU A 105 11.37 15.68 -14.76
CA LEU A 105 11.29 14.75 -15.88
C LEU A 105 11.79 15.39 -17.19
N ARG A 106 11.42 16.64 -17.50
CA ARG A 106 11.91 17.37 -18.68
C ARG A 106 13.41 17.66 -18.60
N CYS A 107 13.94 17.99 -17.43
CA CYS A 107 15.37 18.20 -17.22
C CYS A 107 16.19 16.90 -17.31
N TYR A 108 15.64 15.79 -16.83
CA TYR A 108 16.21 14.45 -16.99
C TYR A 108 16.23 13.99 -18.45
N LEU A 109 15.11 14.15 -19.16
CA LEU A 109 14.95 13.76 -20.57
C LEU A 109 15.76 14.65 -21.53
N SER A 110 15.93 15.95 -21.22
CA SER A 110 16.74 16.86 -22.04
C SER A 110 18.25 16.74 -21.80
N GLY A 111 18.68 15.98 -20.80
CA GLY A 111 20.10 15.83 -20.44
C GLY A 111 20.78 17.12 -19.94
N ARG A 112 20.00 18.17 -19.65
CA ARG A 112 20.48 19.53 -19.32
C ARG A 112 20.45 19.87 -17.84
N TRP A 113 20.14 18.92 -16.96
CA TRP A 113 20.15 19.17 -15.51
C TRP A 113 21.59 19.38 -15.00
N PRO A 114 21.94 20.54 -14.41
CA PRO A 114 23.28 20.79 -13.87
C PRO A 114 23.72 19.74 -12.84
N GLY A 115 22.76 19.24 -12.06
CA GLY A 115 22.99 18.15 -11.09
C GLY A 115 23.29 16.79 -11.72
N MET A 116 23.04 16.57 -13.02
CA MET A 116 23.35 15.29 -13.68
C MET A 116 24.85 15.08 -13.83
N LYS A 117 25.64 16.16 -13.98
CA LYS A 117 27.11 16.02 -13.98
C LYS A 117 27.62 15.56 -12.61
N GLY A 118 27.06 16.10 -11.53
CA GLY A 118 27.38 15.67 -10.15
C GLY A 118 26.89 14.25 -9.86
N ALA A 119 25.64 13.93 -10.21
CA ALA A 119 25.06 12.60 -10.05
C ALA A 119 25.80 11.53 -10.87
N ARG A 120 26.22 11.85 -12.10
CA ARG A 120 27.08 10.96 -12.91
C ARG A 120 28.43 10.73 -12.23
N ARG A 121 29.11 11.78 -11.75
CA ARG A 121 30.38 11.61 -11.00
C ARG A 121 30.20 10.75 -9.74
N LEU A 122 29.11 10.93 -8.99
CA LEU A 122 28.80 10.11 -7.81
C LEU A 122 28.50 8.66 -8.20
N LEU A 123 27.75 8.45 -9.28
CA LEU A 123 27.48 7.12 -9.83
C LEU A 123 28.77 6.45 -10.30
N ASP A 124 29.66 7.15 -11.00
CA ASP A 124 30.94 6.61 -11.46
C ASP A 124 31.82 6.24 -10.27
N ARG A 125 31.90 7.09 -9.24
CA ARG A 125 32.58 6.77 -7.97
C ARG A 125 32.00 5.53 -7.30
N PHE A 126 30.67 5.42 -7.26
CA PHE A 126 29.99 4.25 -6.71
C PHE A 126 30.32 2.99 -7.52
N LEU A 127 30.20 3.04 -8.85
CA LEU A 127 30.44 1.90 -9.73
C LEU A 127 31.90 1.42 -9.70
N ASN A 128 32.84 2.34 -9.51
CA ASN A 128 34.26 2.02 -9.38
C ASN A 128 34.65 1.52 -7.98
N ALA A 129 33.76 1.62 -6.98
CA ALA A 129 34.06 1.19 -5.63
C ALA A 129 33.88 -0.33 -5.41
N GLY A 130 34.58 -0.85 -4.40
CA GLY A 130 34.42 -2.24 -3.95
C GLY A 130 33.02 -2.54 -3.36
N PRO A 131 32.68 -3.82 -3.15
CA PRO A 131 31.35 -4.24 -2.67
C PRO A 131 30.98 -3.70 -1.29
N GLY A 132 31.95 -3.63 -0.36
CA GLY A 132 31.72 -3.05 0.96
C GLY A 132 31.29 -1.58 0.91
N PRO A 133 32.07 -0.67 0.30
CA PRO A 133 31.67 0.72 0.10
C PRO A 133 30.33 0.89 -0.61
N GLN A 134 30.06 0.13 -1.68
CA GLN A 134 28.78 0.21 -2.39
C GLN A 134 27.60 -0.18 -1.49
N ALA A 135 27.71 -1.29 -0.76
CA ALA A 135 26.66 -1.72 0.16
C ALA A 135 26.41 -0.69 1.26
N ARG A 136 27.45 -0.01 1.77
CA ARG A 136 27.32 1.10 2.72
C ARG A 136 26.54 2.28 2.13
N VAL A 137 26.81 2.65 0.87
CA VAL A 137 26.07 3.71 0.19
C VAL A 137 24.60 3.31 0.01
N VAL A 138 24.32 2.07 -0.41
CA VAL A 138 22.94 1.57 -0.55
C VAL A 138 22.22 1.56 0.79
N PHE A 139 22.90 1.12 1.86
CA PHE A 139 22.38 1.13 3.23
C PHE A 139 22.02 2.55 3.68
N ILE A 140 22.98 3.49 3.61
CA ILE A 140 22.79 4.88 4.05
C ILE A 140 21.69 5.55 3.23
N ALA A 141 21.69 5.39 1.91
CA ALA A 141 20.67 5.96 1.05
C ALA A 141 19.26 5.43 1.40
N SER A 142 19.12 4.11 1.58
CA SER A 142 17.85 3.50 1.96
C SER A 142 17.38 3.96 3.34
N LEU A 143 18.30 4.00 4.32
CA LEU A 143 18.00 4.47 5.67
C LEU A 143 17.51 5.92 5.66
N LEU A 144 18.22 6.83 4.98
CA LEU A 144 17.81 8.23 4.89
C LEU A 144 16.44 8.40 4.24
N ILE A 145 16.15 7.62 3.18
CA ILE A 145 14.84 7.61 2.54
C ILE A 145 13.77 7.14 3.53
N TYR A 146 13.98 6.03 4.22
CA TYR A 146 13.00 5.50 5.16
C TYR A 146 12.79 6.39 6.39
N LEU A 147 13.83 7.07 6.87
CA LEU A 147 13.72 8.07 7.93
C LEU A 147 12.92 9.29 7.46
N PHE A 148 13.17 9.77 6.25
CA PHE A 148 12.37 10.84 5.66
C PHE A 148 10.91 10.41 5.53
N LEU A 149 10.65 9.20 5.03
CA LEU A 149 9.31 8.63 4.93
C LEU A 149 8.65 8.48 6.32
N SER A 150 9.40 8.17 7.37
CA SER A 150 8.87 7.99 8.74
C SER A 150 8.80 9.28 9.56
N SER A 151 9.29 10.40 9.02
CA SER A 151 9.40 11.68 9.74
C SER A 151 8.08 12.41 9.97
N ASN A 152 6.97 11.92 9.41
CA ASN A 152 5.67 12.61 9.39
C ASN A 152 5.64 13.95 8.62
N LEU A 153 6.75 14.38 7.99
CA LEU A 153 6.82 15.68 7.30
C LEU A 153 5.94 15.75 6.04
N LEU A 154 6.10 14.79 5.12
CA LEU A 154 5.30 14.72 3.89
C LEU A 154 4.30 13.55 3.89
N PHE A 155 4.59 12.50 4.66
CA PHE A 155 3.85 11.25 4.64
C PHE A 155 3.33 10.95 6.05
N PRO A 156 2.01 11.10 6.29
CA PRO A 156 1.41 10.76 7.56
C PRO A 156 1.63 9.29 7.91
N VAL A 157 2.18 9.07 9.09
CA VAL A 157 2.43 7.77 9.67
C VAL A 157 1.19 7.37 10.47
N TYR A 158 0.64 6.20 10.15
CA TYR A 158 -0.49 5.66 10.91
C TYR A 158 -0.02 5.28 12.32
N PRO A 159 -0.83 5.51 13.37
CA PRO A 159 -0.55 4.98 14.70
C PRO A 159 -0.31 3.46 14.65
N PHE A 160 0.44 2.92 15.61
CA PHE A 160 0.59 1.47 15.69
C PHE A 160 -0.80 0.83 15.80
N THR A 161 -1.05 -0.23 15.04
CA THR A 161 -2.35 -0.90 14.97
C THR A 161 -2.16 -2.36 14.55
N GLY A 162 -3.25 -3.15 14.52
CA GLY A 162 -3.18 -4.58 14.26
C GLY A 162 -2.23 -5.27 15.24
N ASP A 163 -1.30 -6.08 14.72
CA ASP A 163 -0.34 -6.83 15.55
C ASP A 163 0.75 -5.94 16.19
N GLU A 164 0.98 -4.72 15.68
CA GLU A 164 2.14 -3.88 16.06
C GLU A 164 2.21 -3.58 17.58
N PRO A 165 1.12 -3.13 18.23
CA PRO A 165 1.13 -2.86 19.67
C PRO A 165 1.47 -4.09 20.53
N HIS A 166 1.12 -5.29 20.05
CA HIS A 166 1.36 -6.54 20.78
C HIS A 166 2.83 -6.96 20.75
N TYR A 167 3.56 -6.65 19.68
CA TYR A 167 5.02 -6.81 19.68
C TYR A 167 5.68 -5.81 20.63
N LEU A 168 5.19 -4.57 20.66
CA LEU A 168 5.75 -3.50 21.48
C LEU A 168 5.50 -3.70 22.97
N ILE A 169 4.33 -4.19 23.39
CA ILE A 169 4.06 -4.47 24.80
C ILE A 169 4.89 -5.66 25.29
N LEU A 170 5.14 -6.66 24.43
CA LEU A 170 6.08 -7.73 24.75
C LEU A 170 7.52 -7.22 24.87
N THR A 171 7.94 -6.30 23.99
CA THR A 171 9.24 -5.62 24.14
C THR A 171 9.30 -4.80 25.43
N HIS A 172 8.21 -4.12 25.79
CA HIS A 172 8.10 -3.34 27.02
C HIS A 172 8.35 -4.22 28.26
N SER A 173 7.62 -5.34 28.38
CA SER A 173 7.79 -6.29 29.48
C SER A 173 9.21 -6.87 29.54
N ILE A 174 9.80 -7.26 28.40
CA ILE A 174 11.20 -7.74 28.36
C ILE A 174 12.18 -6.67 28.87
N VAL A 175 11.95 -5.40 28.55
CA VAL A 175 12.83 -4.29 28.91
C VAL A 175 12.67 -3.86 30.36
N HIS A 176 11.43 -3.76 30.87
CA HIS A 176 11.14 -3.21 32.19
C HIS A 176 11.06 -4.28 33.29
N GLU A 177 10.59 -5.48 32.96
CA GLU A 177 10.29 -6.56 33.92
C GLU A 177 11.18 -7.79 33.71
N ALA A 178 11.90 -7.87 32.58
CA ALA A 178 12.75 -9.01 32.20
C ALA A 178 11.97 -10.35 32.12
N ASP A 179 10.68 -10.29 31.78
CA ASP A 179 9.84 -11.47 31.59
C ASP A 179 8.97 -11.39 30.32
N THR A 180 8.01 -12.31 30.20
CA THR A 180 7.09 -12.42 29.04
C THR A 180 5.63 -12.59 29.46
N ASN A 181 5.34 -12.41 30.75
CA ASN A 181 4.00 -12.46 31.32
C ASN A 181 3.35 -11.08 31.18
N LEU A 182 2.39 -10.97 30.27
CA LEU A 182 1.80 -9.69 29.89
C LEU A 182 0.55 -9.33 30.70
N TYR A 183 0.27 -10.05 31.79
CA TYR A 183 -0.97 -9.88 32.53
C TYR A 183 -1.13 -8.47 33.09
N ASP A 184 -0.12 -7.96 33.79
CA ASP A 184 -0.12 -6.61 34.34
C ASP A 184 -0.08 -5.55 33.23
N ASN A 185 0.72 -5.75 32.17
CA ASN A 185 0.80 -4.78 31.08
C ASN A 185 -0.55 -4.56 30.38
N TYR A 186 -1.37 -5.60 30.19
CA TYR A 186 -2.70 -5.46 29.57
C TYR A 186 -3.80 -5.08 30.57
N TYR A 187 -3.85 -5.75 31.72
CA TYR A 187 -5.03 -5.70 32.60
C TYR A 187 -4.89 -4.73 33.77
N VAL A 188 -3.66 -4.41 34.19
CA VAL A 188 -3.38 -3.56 35.37
C VAL A 188 -2.89 -2.18 34.93
N ASN A 189 -1.72 -2.13 34.29
CA ASN A 189 -1.01 -0.89 33.97
C ASN A 189 -1.50 -0.25 32.65
N LYS A 190 -1.99 -1.09 31.72
CA LYS A 190 -2.37 -0.69 30.36
C LYS A 190 -1.22 0.00 29.60
N ASP A 191 -0.02 -0.56 29.69
CA ASP A 191 1.22 0.03 29.14
C ASP A 191 1.16 0.24 27.62
N TYR A 192 0.27 -0.48 26.91
CA TYR A 192 -0.01 -0.23 25.50
C TYR A 192 -0.45 1.21 25.21
N LYS A 193 -0.99 1.95 26.19
CA LYS A 193 -1.41 3.35 26.03
C LYS A 193 -0.27 4.31 25.71
N LEU A 194 0.99 3.89 25.94
CA LEU A 194 2.17 4.64 25.53
C LEU A 194 2.29 4.80 24.01
N PHE A 195 1.71 3.87 23.24
CA PHE A 195 1.85 3.83 21.78
C PHE A 195 0.54 3.51 21.03
N TYR A 196 -0.54 3.17 21.76
CA TYR A 196 -1.87 2.88 21.21
C TYR A 196 -2.96 3.65 21.99
N PRO A 197 -3.66 4.62 21.38
CA PRO A 197 -4.56 5.52 22.12
C PRO A 197 -5.94 4.92 22.47
N GLY A 198 -6.33 3.80 21.84
CA GLY A 198 -7.62 3.14 22.08
C GLY A 198 -7.55 2.10 23.19
N GLU A 199 -8.67 1.45 23.51
CA GLU A 199 -8.64 0.19 24.26
C GLU A 199 -8.20 -0.93 23.31
N LEU A 200 -7.22 -1.73 23.75
CA LEU A 200 -6.59 -2.77 22.96
C LEU A 200 -7.05 -4.13 23.48
N GLU A 201 -7.66 -4.94 22.62
CA GLU A 201 -7.98 -6.33 22.94
C GLU A 201 -6.71 -7.14 23.09
N ALA A 202 -6.55 -7.87 24.19
CA ALA A 202 -5.30 -8.57 24.48
C ALA A 202 -5.10 -9.78 23.56
N HIS A 203 -4.06 -9.76 22.71
CA HIS A 203 -3.58 -10.94 21.97
C HIS A 203 -2.74 -11.85 22.88
N THR A 204 -3.37 -12.36 23.94
CA THR A 204 -2.73 -13.24 24.91
C THR A 204 -3.64 -14.41 25.29
N HIS A 205 -3.02 -15.49 25.74
CA HIS A 205 -3.71 -16.61 26.36
C HIS A 205 -3.51 -16.55 27.87
N ALA A 206 -4.59 -16.32 28.61
CA ALA A 206 -4.59 -16.45 30.06
C ALA A 206 -4.38 -17.93 30.41
N LYS A 207 -3.19 -18.26 30.90
CA LYS A 207 -2.85 -19.63 31.33
C LYS A 207 -3.43 -19.91 32.72
N ASP A 208 -3.35 -18.92 33.60
CA ASP A 208 -3.88 -19.00 34.95
C ASP A 208 -4.26 -17.59 35.42
N ARG A 209 -5.58 -17.33 35.50
CA ARG A 209 -6.09 -16.02 35.94
C ARG A 209 -5.88 -15.78 37.44
N ILE A 210 -5.83 -16.85 38.25
CA ILE A 210 -5.59 -16.75 39.70
C ILE A 210 -4.13 -16.36 39.94
N ARG A 211 -3.20 -16.95 39.19
CA ARG A 211 -1.77 -16.62 39.25
C ARG A 211 -1.37 -15.44 38.37
N GLN A 212 -2.33 -14.73 37.78
CA GLN A 212 -2.06 -13.55 36.94
C GLN A 212 -1.07 -13.84 35.80
N GLN A 213 -1.26 -14.94 35.08
CA GLN A 213 -0.40 -15.38 33.98
C GLN A 213 -1.11 -15.27 32.63
N SER A 214 -0.56 -14.44 31.74
CA SER A 214 -1.04 -14.25 30.36
C SER A 214 0.13 -14.16 29.38
N TYR A 215 0.20 -15.07 28.41
CA TYR A 215 1.31 -15.14 27.45
C TYR A 215 0.89 -14.75 26.04
N SER A 216 1.80 -14.12 25.29
CA SER A 216 1.54 -13.58 23.95
C SER A 216 1.17 -14.63 22.91
N ASN A 217 0.23 -14.32 22.02
CA ASN A 217 -0.07 -15.17 20.84
C ASN A 217 0.98 -15.01 19.73
N HIS A 218 2.04 -14.24 20.00
CA HIS A 218 3.12 -13.94 19.07
C HIS A 218 4.46 -14.45 19.61
N MET A 219 5.28 -14.98 18.71
CA MET A 219 6.64 -15.41 19.06
C MET A 219 7.52 -14.21 19.43
N PRO A 220 8.46 -14.37 20.39
CA PRO A 220 9.16 -13.24 21.00
C PRO A 220 10.29 -12.64 20.15
N GLY A 221 10.69 -13.26 19.04
CA GLY A 221 11.85 -12.85 18.24
C GLY A 221 11.74 -11.43 17.69
N ALA A 222 10.55 -11.00 17.26
CA ALA A 222 10.33 -9.61 16.84
C ALA A 222 10.50 -8.64 18.02
N ALA A 223 9.99 -9.00 19.21
CA ALA A 223 10.12 -8.17 20.40
C ALA A 223 11.58 -8.04 20.84
N PHE A 224 12.35 -9.14 20.84
CA PHE A 224 13.79 -9.14 21.12
C PHE A 224 14.59 -8.31 20.12
N ALA A 225 14.25 -8.38 18.84
CA ALA A 225 14.92 -7.57 17.81
C ALA A 225 14.69 -6.06 17.99
N LEU A 226 13.62 -5.65 18.67
CA LEU A 226 13.35 -4.24 18.97
C LEU A 226 14.07 -3.73 20.22
N VAL A 227 14.51 -4.61 21.13
CA VAL A 227 15.14 -4.23 22.41
C VAL A 227 16.25 -3.19 22.26
N PRO A 228 17.22 -3.29 21.33
CA PRO A 228 18.30 -2.31 21.21
C PRO A 228 17.82 -0.89 20.87
N PHE A 229 16.63 -0.77 20.28
CA PHE A 229 16.03 0.52 19.90
C PHE A 229 14.99 0.98 20.92
N TYR A 230 14.28 0.04 21.56
CA TYR A 230 13.28 0.31 22.57
C TYR A 230 13.90 0.71 23.91
N TRP A 231 14.97 0.04 24.34
CA TRP A 231 15.67 0.31 25.61
C TRP A 231 16.00 1.81 25.81
N PRO A 232 16.73 2.49 24.89
CA PRO A 232 16.98 3.92 25.06
C PRO A 232 15.71 4.76 24.91
N ALA A 233 14.75 4.29 24.11
CA ALA A 233 13.49 4.98 23.84
C ALA A 233 12.52 4.98 25.03
N ALA A 234 12.60 3.97 25.90
CA ALA A 234 11.76 3.81 27.09
C ALA A 234 11.93 4.95 28.10
N HIS A 235 13.07 5.65 28.07
CA HIS A 235 13.36 6.80 28.93
C HIS A 235 13.06 8.16 28.25
N MET A 236 12.43 8.15 27.08
CA MET A 236 12.13 9.34 26.29
C MET A 236 10.62 9.62 26.27
N PRO A 237 10.18 10.88 26.03
CA PRO A 237 8.76 11.15 25.93
C PRO A 237 8.15 10.47 24.69
N PRO A 238 6.82 10.23 24.66
CA PRO A 238 6.17 9.36 23.67
C PRO A 238 6.52 9.65 22.19
N PRO A 239 6.63 10.91 21.71
CA PRO A 239 6.99 11.17 20.32
C PRO A 239 8.37 10.62 19.93
N TRP A 240 9.36 10.75 20.82
CA TRP A 240 10.71 10.22 20.59
C TRP A 240 10.74 8.70 20.70
N MET A 241 9.96 8.13 21.62
CA MET A 241 9.83 6.68 21.74
C MET A 241 9.34 6.05 20.42
N VAL A 242 8.24 6.58 19.87
CA VAL A 242 7.68 6.15 18.57
C VAL A 242 8.72 6.30 17.45
N PHE A 243 9.46 7.41 17.44
CA PHE A 243 10.52 7.66 16.44
C PHE A 243 11.62 6.59 16.50
N PHE A 244 12.15 6.27 17.69
CA PHE A 244 13.23 5.29 17.85
C PHE A 244 12.79 3.86 17.52
N ILE A 245 11.56 3.48 17.87
CA ILE A 245 10.96 2.21 17.45
C ILE A 245 10.93 2.09 15.92
N ARG A 246 10.45 3.14 15.24
CA ARG A 246 10.42 3.18 13.76
C ARG A 246 11.82 3.28 13.16
N PHE A 247 12.77 3.95 13.83
CA PHE A 247 14.18 3.95 13.44
C PHE A 247 14.74 2.53 13.40
N GLY A 248 14.40 1.68 14.39
CA GLY A 248 14.74 0.25 14.37
C GLY A 248 14.25 -0.46 13.11
N MET A 249 12.96 -0.33 12.78
CA MET A 249 12.41 -0.94 11.56
C MET A 249 13.06 -0.39 10.27
N ASN A 250 13.28 0.93 10.20
CA ASN A 250 13.96 1.57 9.07
C ASN A 250 15.40 1.04 8.91
N PHE A 251 16.11 0.86 10.03
CA PHE A 251 17.46 0.31 10.08
C PHE A 251 17.48 -1.13 9.54
N TYR A 252 16.67 -2.03 10.08
CA TYR A 252 16.61 -3.42 9.63
C TYR A 252 16.23 -3.54 8.15
N THR A 253 15.27 -2.72 7.70
CA THR A 253 14.87 -2.68 6.29
C THR A 253 16.00 -2.18 5.39
N ALA A 254 16.76 -1.17 5.81
CA ALA A 254 17.92 -0.69 5.05
C ALA A 254 19.05 -1.74 4.99
N VAL A 255 19.28 -2.49 6.07
CA VAL A 255 20.22 -3.62 6.06
C VAL A 255 19.74 -4.68 5.06
N LEU A 256 18.46 -5.05 5.08
CA LEU A 256 17.87 -6.00 4.11
C LEU A 256 18.12 -5.57 2.66
N VAL A 257 17.88 -4.30 2.32
CA VAL A 257 18.16 -3.76 0.97
C VAL A 257 19.64 -3.86 0.62
N ALA A 258 20.54 -3.54 1.55
CA ALA A 258 21.98 -3.64 1.32
C ALA A 258 22.45 -5.09 1.12
N GLN A 259 21.88 -6.04 1.87
CA GLN A 259 22.12 -7.47 1.66
C GLN A 259 21.59 -7.92 0.30
N ALA A 260 20.43 -7.40 -0.14
CA ALA A 260 19.85 -7.72 -1.44
C ALA A 260 20.68 -7.18 -2.59
N PHE A 261 21.22 -5.97 -2.44
CA PHE A 261 22.20 -5.42 -3.36
C PHE A 261 23.42 -6.32 -3.51
N LEU A 262 23.99 -6.80 -2.40
CA LEU A 262 25.16 -7.69 -2.44
C LEU A 262 24.84 -9.04 -3.11
N LEU A 263 23.67 -9.62 -2.82
CA LEU A 263 23.19 -10.82 -3.50
C LEU A 263 23.07 -10.60 -5.02
N MET A 264 22.37 -9.55 -5.45
CA MET A 264 22.16 -9.26 -6.86
C MET A 264 23.48 -8.94 -7.56
N ARG A 265 24.40 -8.20 -6.90
CA ARG A 265 25.74 -7.96 -7.43
C ARG A 265 26.49 -9.26 -7.67
N ARG A 266 26.36 -10.24 -6.77
CA ARG A 266 26.98 -11.56 -6.93
C ARG A 266 26.34 -12.36 -8.08
N VAL A 267 25.02 -12.32 -8.20
CA VAL A 267 24.26 -13.09 -9.20
C VAL A 267 24.45 -12.54 -10.62
N PHE A 268 24.43 -11.21 -10.77
CA PHE A 268 24.50 -10.55 -12.09
C PHE A 268 25.91 -10.12 -12.50
N GLU A 269 26.85 -10.06 -11.55
CA GLU A 269 28.21 -9.56 -11.76
C GLU A 269 28.24 -8.12 -12.33
N ASP A 270 27.15 -7.36 -12.09
CA ASP A 270 26.97 -5.98 -12.56
C ASP A 270 26.37 -5.12 -11.44
N SER A 271 27.12 -4.10 -11.01
CA SER A 271 26.71 -3.17 -9.96
C SER A 271 25.51 -2.30 -10.35
N ARG A 272 25.29 -2.03 -11.65
CA ARG A 272 24.15 -1.24 -12.14
C ARG A 272 22.85 -2.02 -12.05
N ILE A 273 22.88 -3.30 -12.45
CA ILE A 273 21.72 -4.18 -12.33
C ILE A 273 21.39 -4.40 -10.85
N ALA A 274 22.42 -4.63 -10.02
CA ALA A 274 22.25 -4.78 -8.59
C ALA A 274 21.63 -3.53 -7.94
N LEU A 275 22.12 -2.33 -8.30
CA LEU A 275 21.57 -1.07 -7.82
C LEU A 275 20.12 -0.86 -8.26
N ALA A 276 19.81 -1.17 -9.52
CA ALA A 276 18.44 -1.07 -10.04
C ALA A 276 17.48 -2.04 -9.32
N GLY A 277 17.90 -3.28 -9.09
CA GLY A 277 17.12 -4.28 -8.36
C GLY A 277 16.95 -3.95 -6.89
N SER A 278 17.98 -3.44 -6.22
CA SER A 278 17.89 -3.00 -4.82
C SER A 278 17.07 -1.73 -4.67
N ALA A 279 17.15 -0.79 -5.62
CA ALA A 279 16.31 0.41 -5.63
C ALA A 279 14.84 0.04 -5.89
N PHE A 280 14.57 -0.91 -6.78
CA PHE A 280 13.24 -1.47 -6.96
C PHE A 280 12.71 -2.05 -5.64
N LEU A 281 13.48 -2.92 -4.98
CA LEU A 281 13.11 -3.49 -3.69
C LEU A 281 12.84 -2.41 -2.62
N ALA A 282 13.68 -1.38 -2.55
CA ALA A 282 13.60 -0.36 -1.51
C ALA A 282 12.42 0.62 -1.69
N LEU A 283 12.03 0.90 -2.94
CA LEU A 283 11.12 1.99 -3.26
C LEU A 283 9.73 1.52 -3.72
N THR A 284 9.46 0.22 -3.67
CA THR A 284 8.17 -0.35 -4.09
C THR A 284 7.49 -1.12 -2.96
N PRO A 285 6.14 -1.20 -2.95
CA PRO A 285 5.42 -2.05 -2.03
C PRO A 285 5.74 -3.52 -2.28
N PRO A 286 5.73 -4.38 -1.26
CA PRO A 286 5.33 -4.05 0.10
C PRO A 286 6.47 -3.47 0.94
N LEU A 287 7.75 -3.65 0.59
CA LEU A 287 8.85 -3.36 1.51
C LEU A 287 8.92 -1.88 1.95
N VAL A 288 8.67 -0.94 1.04
CA VAL A 288 8.63 0.50 1.39
C VAL A 288 7.53 0.85 2.40
N LEU A 289 6.43 0.08 2.41
CA LEU A 289 5.34 0.26 3.38
C LEU A 289 5.72 -0.36 4.72
N TYR A 290 6.33 -1.56 4.68
CA TYR A 290 6.78 -2.27 5.87
C TYR A 290 8.02 -1.67 6.54
N SER A 291 8.74 -0.75 5.88
CA SER A 291 9.90 -0.08 6.49
C SER A 291 9.53 0.70 7.76
N ARG A 292 8.27 1.15 7.83
CA ARG A 292 7.73 1.97 8.93
C ARG A 292 6.78 1.20 9.86
N CYS A 293 6.54 -0.09 9.64
CA CYS A 293 5.60 -0.89 10.42
C CYS A 293 6.33 -1.98 11.21
N VAL A 294 5.88 -2.29 12.43
CA VAL A 294 6.51 -3.26 13.32
C VAL A 294 5.95 -4.66 13.06
N TYR A 295 6.61 -5.40 12.17
CA TYR A 295 6.17 -6.72 11.75
C TYR A 295 7.35 -7.69 11.59
N PRO A 296 7.19 -8.99 11.92
CA PRO A 296 8.26 -9.98 11.86
C PRO A 296 8.79 -10.24 10.43
N GLU A 297 8.00 -9.91 9.41
CA GLU A 297 8.30 -10.22 8.01
C GLU A 297 9.60 -9.59 7.49
N VAL A 298 9.93 -8.36 7.90
CA VAL A 298 11.19 -7.69 7.50
C VAL A 298 12.39 -8.43 8.08
N PHE A 299 12.31 -8.85 9.34
CA PHE A 299 13.34 -9.63 10.01
C PHE A 299 13.51 -10.99 9.35
N ALA A 300 12.40 -11.68 9.06
CA ALA A 300 12.43 -12.94 8.32
C ALA A 300 13.09 -12.77 6.95
N GLY A 301 12.77 -11.71 6.20
CA GLY A 301 13.44 -11.40 4.93
C GLY A 301 14.95 -11.16 5.08
N LEU A 302 15.36 -10.46 6.15
CA LEU A 302 16.77 -10.23 6.49
C LEU A 302 17.52 -11.54 6.83
N LEU A 303 16.96 -12.37 7.69
CA LEU A 303 17.55 -13.66 8.05
C LEU A 303 17.62 -14.60 6.84
N MET A 304 16.57 -14.61 6.02
CA MET A 304 16.50 -15.40 4.79
C MET A 304 17.62 -14.99 3.83
N ILE A 305 17.85 -13.68 3.63
CA ILE A 305 18.82 -13.23 2.65
C ILE A 305 20.26 -13.43 3.10
N VAL A 306 20.53 -13.33 4.41
CA VAL A 306 21.82 -13.68 4.99
C VAL A 306 22.14 -15.14 4.72
N ALA A 307 21.19 -16.05 5.00
CA ALA A 307 21.36 -17.47 4.72
C ALA A 307 21.55 -17.75 3.21
N LEU A 308 20.76 -17.08 2.36
CA LEU A 308 20.79 -17.25 0.92
C LEU A 308 22.13 -16.86 0.30
N ARG A 309 22.71 -15.73 0.75
CA ARG A 309 24.03 -15.28 0.30
C ARG A 309 25.12 -16.28 0.62
N VAL A 310 25.13 -16.83 1.85
CA VAL A 310 26.12 -17.84 2.26
C VAL A 310 26.02 -19.11 1.41
N ILE A 311 24.80 -19.58 1.10
CA ILE A 311 24.59 -20.75 0.24
C ILE A 311 25.09 -20.50 -1.19
N ILE A 312 24.83 -19.32 -1.75
CA ILE A 312 25.24 -18.98 -3.13
C ILE A 312 26.74 -18.71 -3.24
N GLU A 313 27.36 -18.09 -2.24
CA GLU A 313 28.74 -17.61 -2.32
C GLU A 313 29.83 -18.70 -2.13
N ARG A 314 29.46 -19.99 -1.95
CA ARG A 314 30.40 -21.13 -1.75
C ARG A 314 31.53 -20.82 -0.76
N ARG A 315 31.24 -20.96 0.54
CA ARG A 315 32.15 -20.59 1.62
C ARG A 315 32.74 -21.80 2.36
N THR A 316 33.72 -21.55 3.23
CA THR A 316 34.30 -22.54 4.16
C THR A 316 33.26 -23.04 5.16
N SER A 317 33.55 -24.14 5.87
CA SER A 317 32.63 -24.75 6.86
C SER A 317 32.14 -23.74 7.92
N VAL A 318 33.04 -22.95 8.51
CA VAL A 318 32.71 -21.94 9.54
C VAL A 318 31.82 -20.83 8.99
N ALA A 319 31.92 -20.51 7.71
CA ALA A 319 31.11 -19.47 7.10
C ALA A 319 29.63 -19.86 6.94
N TYR A 320 29.25 -21.12 7.19
CA TYR A 320 27.86 -21.55 7.30
C TYR A 320 27.21 -21.20 8.64
N LEU A 321 28.01 -20.88 9.67
CA LEU A 321 27.47 -20.59 11.01
C LEU A 321 26.50 -19.39 11.00
N PRO A 322 26.79 -18.23 10.37
CA PRO A 322 25.83 -17.12 10.32
C PRO A 322 24.52 -17.48 9.61
N ALA A 323 24.58 -18.32 8.57
CA ALA A 323 23.38 -18.81 7.89
C ALA A 323 22.57 -19.76 8.77
N SER A 324 23.25 -20.67 9.45
CA SER A 324 22.62 -21.61 10.38
C SER A 324 21.97 -20.87 11.56
N LEU A 325 22.67 -19.91 12.17
CA LEU A 325 22.11 -19.07 13.24
C LEU A 325 20.92 -18.23 12.75
N ALA A 326 20.99 -17.68 11.54
CA ALA A 326 19.88 -16.92 10.97
C ALA A 326 18.64 -17.80 10.74
N LEU A 327 18.83 -19.02 10.22
CA LEU A 327 17.74 -19.99 10.04
C LEU A 327 17.24 -20.55 11.37
N ALA A 328 18.11 -20.75 12.35
CA ALA A 328 17.78 -21.16 13.71
C ALA A 328 16.92 -20.11 14.42
N ALA A 329 17.13 -18.82 14.14
CA ALA A 329 16.32 -17.74 14.68
C ALA A 329 14.91 -17.65 14.06
N MET A 330 14.70 -18.16 12.83
CA MET A 330 13.43 -18.01 12.08
C MET A 330 12.16 -18.40 12.88
N PRO A 331 12.08 -19.59 13.51
CA PRO A 331 10.86 -20.01 14.21
C PRO A 331 10.47 -19.07 15.35
N TRP A 332 11.43 -18.37 15.94
CA TRP A 332 11.22 -17.39 17.01
C TRP A 332 10.63 -16.08 16.51
N PHE A 333 10.63 -15.78 15.20
CA PHE A 333 9.87 -14.66 14.63
C PHE A 333 8.43 -15.06 14.28
N GLY A 334 8.13 -16.35 14.31
CA GLY A 334 6.84 -16.94 13.96
C GLY A 334 7.03 -18.36 13.48
N THR A 335 6.18 -19.28 13.94
CA THR A 335 6.27 -20.71 13.58
C THR A 335 6.22 -20.94 12.08
N LYS A 336 5.48 -20.09 11.36
CA LYS A 336 5.38 -20.10 9.90
C LYS A 336 6.71 -19.90 9.17
N TYR A 337 7.71 -19.30 9.79
CA TYR A 337 9.03 -19.10 9.20
C TYR A 337 9.97 -20.31 9.36
N ALA A 338 9.59 -21.32 10.16
CA ALA A 338 10.35 -22.56 10.27
C ALA A 338 10.50 -23.27 8.90
N ILE A 339 9.56 -23.04 7.96
CA ILE A 339 9.66 -23.55 6.59
C ILE A 339 10.92 -23.09 5.87
N PHE A 340 11.48 -21.91 6.20
CA PHE A 340 12.76 -21.49 5.65
C PHE A 340 13.88 -22.43 6.11
N ALA A 341 13.96 -22.79 7.38
CA ALA A 341 14.97 -23.74 7.86
C ALA A 341 14.87 -25.09 7.11
N VAL A 342 13.65 -25.58 6.86
CA VAL A 342 13.41 -26.80 6.08
C VAL A 342 13.87 -26.64 4.63
N ALA A 343 13.38 -25.62 3.92
CA ALA A 343 13.71 -25.38 2.52
C ALA A 343 15.22 -25.20 2.31
N PHE A 344 15.88 -24.46 3.20
CA PHE A 344 17.32 -24.26 3.15
C PHE A 344 18.09 -25.53 3.47
N THR A 345 17.62 -26.38 4.40
CA THR A 345 18.26 -27.68 4.68
C THR A 345 18.19 -28.62 3.48
N ILE A 346 17.04 -28.67 2.79
CA ILE A 346 16.87 -29.44 1.55
C ILE A 346 17.82 -28.92 0.47
N VAL A 347 17.81 -27.60 0.22
CA VAL A 347 18.69 -26.97 -0.77
C VAL A 347 20.17 -27.23 -0.44
N PHE A 348 20.54 -27.06 0.82
CA PHE A 348 21.90 -27.33 1.31
C PHE A 348 22.29 -28.78 1.04
N GLY A 349 21.46 -29.75 1.43
CA GLY A 349 21.69 -31.17 1.17
C GLY A 349 21.86 -31.49 -0.32
N ILE A 350 20.96 -31.01 -1.18
CA ILE A 350 21.04 -31.22 -2.65
C ILE A 350 22.34 -30.66 -3.22
N LEU A 351 22.71 -29.43 -2.82
CA LEU A 351 23.94 -28.80 -3.31
C LEU A 351 25.18 -29.54 -2.83
N ARG A 352 25.21 -30.01 -1.57
CA ARG A 352 26.33 -30.76 -1.00
C ARG A 352 26.51 -32.14 -1.63
N LEU A 353 25.41 -32.86 -1.89
CA LEU A 353 25.44 -34.15 -2.59
C LEU A 353 26.05 -34.03 -4.00
N ARG A 354 25.76 -32.92 -4.70
CA ARG A 354 26.29 -32.66 -6.05
C ARG A 354 27.74 -32.19 -6.05
N GLU A 355 28.18 -31.49 -5.02
CA GLU A 355 29.51 -30.87 -4.97
C GLU A 355 30.62 -31.85 -4.58
N GLY A 356 30.30 -32.99 -3.96
CA GLY A 356 31.21 -34.12 -3.70
C GLY A 356 32.51 -33.74 -2.96
N GLN A 357 32.60 -34.12 -1.68
CA GLN A 357 33.69 -33.84 -0.70
C GLN A 357 33.43 -32.65 0.24
N HIS A 358 32.68 -32.90 1.32
CA HIS A 358 32.58 -32.00 2.47
C HIS A 358 32.80 -32.79 3.76
N GLY A 359 33.65 -32.30 4.65
CA GLY A 359 33.84 -32.91 5.96
C GLY A 359 32.57 -32.82 6.81
N ILE A 360 32.39 -33.79 7.72
CA ILE A 360 31.26 -33.86 8.65
C ILE A 360 31.06 -32.56 9.46
N SER A 361 32.15 -31.82 9.70
CA SER A 361 32.15 -30.51 10.34
C SER A 361 31.24 -29.49 9.65
N THR A 362 31.10 -29.54 8.33
CA THR A 362 30.21 -28.62 7.58
C THR A 362 28.74 -28.89 7.90
N TYR A 363 28.36 -30.16 7.98
CA TYR A 363 27.01 -30.57 8.37
C TYR A 363 26.73 -30.24 9.83
N ILE A 364 27.71 -30.47 10.72
CA ILE A 364 27.60 -30.11 12.14
C ILE A 364 27.37 -28.61 12.31
N VAL A 365 28.21 -27.76 11.70
CA VAL A 365 28.08 -26.30 11.79
C VAL A 365 26.74 -25.81 11.23
N PHE A 366 26.20 -26.47 10.19
CA PHE A 366 24.93 -26.10 9.60
C PHE A 366 23.71 -26.61 10.41
N LEU A 367 23.73 -27.86 10.89
CA LEU A 367 22.56 -28.53 11.47
C LEU A 367 22.43 -28.33 12.98
N VAL A 368 23.54 -28.28 13.73
CA VAL A 368 23.49 -28.23 15.20
C VAL A 368 22.71 -27.01 15.70
N PRO A 369 22.93 -25.77 15.22
CA PRO A 369 22.14 -24.63 15.68
C PRO A 369 20.64 -24.78 15.36
N LEU A 370 20.28 -25.41 14.24
CA LEU A 370 18.88 -25.67 13.88
C LEU A 370 18.23 -26.65 14.85
N VAL A 371 18.91 -27.76 15.15
CA VAL A 371 18.41 -28.78 16.09
C VAL A 371 18.30 -28.22 17.50
N LEU A 372 19.29 -27.46 17.97
CA LEU A 372 19.26 -26.82 19.28
C LEU A 372 18.11 -25.81 19.37
N SER A 373 17.91 -24.99 18.34
CA SER A 373 16.80 -24.03 18.31
C SER A 373 15.44 -24.72 18.26
N ALA A 374 15.29 -25.79 17.48
CA ALA A 374 14.06 -26.57 17.44
C ALA A 374 13.77 -27.21 18.82
N ALA A 375 14.77 -27.80 19.48
CA ALA A 375 14.62 -28.35 20.82
C ALA A 375 14.23 -27.27 21.84
N ALA A 376 14.91 -26.11 21.80
CA ALA A 376 14.59 -24.97 22.66
C ALA A 376 13.16 -24.44 22.42
N LEU A 377 12.72 -24.38 21.16
CA LEU A 377 11.36 -23.96 20.81
C LEU A 377 10.32 -24.94 21.35
N LEU A 378 10.55 -26.25 21.21
CA LEU A 378 9.63 -27.27 21.73
C LEU A 378 9.53 -27.22 23.26
N LEU A 379 10.65 -27.01 23.95
CA LEU A 379 10.67 -26.81 25.41
C LEU A 379 9.95 -25.52 25.81
N PHE A 380 10.17 -24.42 25.07
CA PHE A 380 9.45 -23.16 25.26
C PHE A 380 7.94 -23.35 25.11
N LEU A 381 7.49 -23.99 24.03
CA LEU A 381 6.08 -24.27 23.77
C LEU A 381 5.47 -25.11 24.89
N LYS A 382 6.18 -26.17 25.34
CA LYS A 382 5.71 -27.01 26.44
C LYS A 382 5.59 -26.24 27.74
N HIS A 383 6.57 -25.39 28.06
CA HIS A 383 6.62 -24.64 29.31
C HIS A 383 5.50 -23.58 29.38
N TYR A 384 5.34 -22.78 28.33
CA TYR A 384 4.41 -21.64 28.32
C TYR A 384 3.00 -22.04 27.87
N TYR A 385 2.87 -22.91 26.87
CA TYR A 385 1.60 -23.27 26.21
C TYR A 385 1.15 -24.72 26.47
N GLY A 386 1.90 -25.49 27.26
CA GLY A 386 1.49 -26.81 27.75
C GLY A 386 1.67 -27.98 26.78
N GLU A 387 1.98 -27.71 25.51
CA GLU A 387 2.14 -28.70 24.44
C GLU A 387 3.39 -28.45 23.59
N TYR A 388 3.84 -29.49 22.89
CA TYR A 388 4.96 -29.38 21.94
C TYR A 388 4.55 -28.89 20.55
N SER A 389 3.23 -28.74 20.30
CA SER A 389 2.73 -28.32 19.00
C SER A 389 3.07 -26.85 18.72
N PRO A 390 3.65 -26.50 17.55
CA PRO A 390 3.80 -25.11 17.13
C PRO A 390 2.48 -24.34 17.04
N ASP A 391 1.36 -25.06 16.88
CA ASP A 391 0.01 -24.49 16.88
C ASP A 391 -0.42 -23.96 18.27
N ALA A 392 0.19 -24.47 19.34
CA ALA A 392 -0.20 -24.14 20.72
C ALA A 392 -0.02 -22.66 21.08
N ILE A 393 0.78 -21.91 20.31
CA ILE A 393 0.91 -20.45 20.49
C ILE A 393 -0.32 -19.68 19.98
N TYR A 394 -1.05 -20.23 19.01
CA TYR A 394 -2.26 -19.63 18.46
C TYR A 394 -3.52 -20.22 19.09
N HIS A 395 -3.46 -21.53 19.37
CA HIS A 395 -4.58 -22.33 19.87
C HIS A 395 -4.09 -23.27 20.98
N PRO A 396 -3.81 -22.75 22.18
CA PRO A 396 -3.39 -23.60 23.30
C PRO A 396 -4.55 -24.50 23.76
N PRO A 397 -4.26 -25.67 24.34
CA PRO A 397 -5.27 -26.68 24.68
C PRO A 397 -6.42 -26.19 25.56
N TRP A 398 -6.18 -25.20 26.43
CA TRP A 398 -7.21 -24.63 27.30
C TRP A 398 -8.13 -23.60 26.62
N ASN A 399 -7.79 -23.11 25.41
CA ASN A 399 -8.58 -22.15 24.64
C ASN A 399 -8.78 -22.60 23.17
N ARG A 400 -8.58 -23.88 22.85
CA ARG A 400 -8.68 -24.38 21.48
C ARG A 400 -10.16 -24.38 21.04
N PRO A 401 -10.54 -23.66 19.97
CA PRO A 401 -11.90 -23.76 19.44
C PRO A 401 -12.16 -25.17 18.88
N GLU A 402 -13.41 -25.63 18.91
CA GLU A 402 -13.81 -26.84 18.18
C GLU A 402 -13.62 -26.58 16.68
N GLU A 403 -12.57 -27.15 16.08
CA GLU A 403 -12.33 -26.96 14.65
C GLU A 403 -13.41 -27.68 13.83
N PRO A 404 -13.99 -27.03 12.81
CA PRO A 404 -14.86 -27.71 11.87
C PRO A 404 -14.04 -28.78 11.14
N VAL A 405 -14.47 -30.04 11.26
CA VAL A 405 -13.88 -31.17 10.54
C VAL A 405 -13.90 -30.86 9.04
N VAL A 406 -12.74 -30.84 8.41
CA VAL A 406 -12.65 -30.74 6.95
C VAL A 406 -13.15 -32.07 6.37
N THR A 407 -14.42 -32.10 6.00
CA THR A 407 -15.12 -33.32 5.53
C THR A 407 -14.78 -33.69 4.08
N SER A 408 -14.06 -32.84 3.33
CA SER A 408 -13.75 -33.06 1.91
C SER A 408 -12.34 -32.62 1.51
N ILE A 409 -11.59 -33.54 0.90
CA ILE A 409 -10.27 -33.27 0.27
C ILE A 409 -10.41 -32.22 -0.85
N GLY A 410 -11.51 -32.22 -1.59
CA GLY A 410 -11.76 -31.24 -2.65
C GLY A 410 -11.85 -29.82 -2.11
N GLN A 411 -12.61 -29.63 -1.02
CA GLN A 411 -12.75 -28.33 -0.36
C GLN A 411 -11.43 -27.86 0.25
N PHE A 412 -10.67 -28.78 0.83
CA PHE A 412 -9.32 -28.52 1.33
C PHE A 412 -8.42 -27.94 0.22
N LEU A 413 -8.26 -28.65 -0.89
CA LEU A 413 -7.39 -28.22 -1.99
C LEU A 413 -7.86 -26.89 -2.61
N LEU A 414 -9.17 -26.70 -2.73
CA LEU A 414 -9.75 -25.45 -3.24
C LEU A 414 -9.40 -24.27 -2.35
N ASP A 415 -9.57 -24.39 -1.03
CA ASP A 415 -9.31 -23.32 -0.07
C ASP A 415 -7.82 -22.93 -0.04
N ARG A 416 -6.90 -23.91 -0.12
CA ARG A 416 -5.45 -23.63 -0.20
C ARG A 416 -5.05 -23.01 -1.54
N SER A 417 -5.69 -23.43 -2.62
CA SER A 417 -5.48 -22.83 -3.95
C SER A 417 -5.96 -21.38 -3.97
N ARG A 418 -7.10 -21.08 -3.33
CA ARG A 418 -7.59 -19.72 -3.16
C ARG A 418 -6.61 -18.86 -2.36
N ALA A 419 -6.05 -19.38 -1.27
CA ALA A 419 -5.01 -18.68 -0.50
C ALA A 419 -3.78 -18.35 -1.35
N LEU A 420 -3.27 -19.34 -2.07
CA LEU A 420 -2.13 -19.17 -2.96
C LEU A 420 -2.37 -18.07 -4.00
N LEU A 421 -3.50 -18.11 -4.69
CA LEU A 421 -3.84 -17.11 -5.70
C LEU A 421 -4.11 -15.73 -5.09
N GLY A 422 -4.72 -15.69 -3.91
CA GLY A 422 -5.03 -14.46 -3.23
C GLY A 422 -3.80 -13.64 -2.86
N TYR A 423 -2.68 -14.29 -2.47
CA TYR A 423 -1.43 -13.56 -2.20
C TYR A 423 -0.87 -12.77 -3.39
N PHE A 424 -1.26 -13.12 -4.62
CA PHE A 424 -0.83 -12.42 -5.82
C PHE A 424 -1.92 -11.50 -6.39
N TYR A 425 -3.18 -11.95 -6.43
CA TYR A 425 -4.23 -11.33 -7.23
C TYR A 425 -5.40 -10.76 -6.43
N ASP A 426 -5.52 -11.06 -5.13
CA ASP A 426 -6.63 -10.56 -4.33
C ASP A 426 -6.59 -9.04 -4.24
N GLN A 427 -7.72 -8.38 -4.40
CA GLN A 427 -7.80 -6.92 -4.38
C GLN A 427 -7.38 -6.27 -3.05
N ARG A 428 -7.48 -6.96 -1.91
CA ARG A 428 -7.17 -6.42 -0.57
C ARG A 428 -5.74 -6.70 -0.14
N ILE A 429 -5.17 -7.84 -0.55
CA ILE A 429 -3.83 -8.27 -0.09
C ILE A 429 -2.85 -8.62 -1.21
N GLY A 430 -3.29 -8.74 -2.45
CA GLY A 430 -2.53 -9.33 -3.56
C GLY A 430 -1.35 -8.48 -4.02
N LEU A 431 -0.16 -9.09 -4.07
CA LEU A 431 1.09 -8.42 -4.45
C LEU A 431 1.01 -7.69 -5.79
N LEU A 432 0.38 -8.28 -6.81
CA LEU A 432 0.32 -7.71 -8.15
C LEU A 432 -0.70 -6.56 -8.27
N VAL A 433 -1.64 -6.46 -7.33
CA VAL A 433 -2.61 -5.37 -7.26
C VAL A 433 -1.93 -4.12 -6.69
N PHE A 434 -1.20 -4.27 -5.59
CA PHE A 434 -0.53 -3.14 -4.93
C PHE A 434 0.83 -2.79 -5.52
N ALA A 435 1.50 -3.75 -6.17
CA ALA A 435 2.77 -3.55 -6.84
C ALA A 435 2.85 -4.27 -8.21
N PRO A 436 2.18 -3.74 -9.25
CA PRO A 436 2.15 -4.35 -10.59
C PRO A 436 3.53 -4.59 -11.22
N ALA A 437 4.57 -3.87 -10.80
CA ALA A 437 5.94 -4.13 -11.27
C ALA A 437 6.46 -5.53 -10.93
N TYR A 438 5.89 -6.23 -9.95
CA TYR A 438 6.21 -7.65 -9.70
C TYR A 438 5.73 -8.60 -10.81
N LEU A 439 4.93 -8.14 -11.79
CA LEU A 439 4.66 -8.89 -13.02
C LEU A 439 5.96 -9.23 -13.78
N MET A 440 7.04 -8.48 -13.57
CA MET A 440 8.35 -8.75 -14.15
C MET A 440 9.09 -9.92 -13.46
N ALA A 441 8.65 -10.36 -12.28
CA ALA A 441 9.34 -11.38 -11.50
C ALA A 441 9.29 -12.76 -12.18
N LEU A 442 8.14 -13.23 -12.65
CA LEU A 442 8.05 -14.55 -13.31
C LEU A 442 8.90 -14.64 -14.60
N PRO A 443 8.77 -13.73 -15.58
CA PRO A 443 9.64 -13.79 -16.76
C PRO A 443 11.11 -13.58 -16.40
N GLY A 444 11.39 -12.73 -15.40
CA GLY A 444 12.73 -12.56 -14.84
C GLY A 444 13.32 -13.86 -14.25
N ALA A 445 12.51 -14.66 -13.54
CA ALA A 445 12.93 -15.95 -12.99
C ALA A 445 13.27 -16.94 -14.11
N VAL A 446 12.46 -17.01 -15.17
CA VAL A 446 12.73 -17.87 -16.34
C VAL A 446 14.00 -17.42 -17.09
N LEU A 447 14.19 -16.10 -17.26
CA LEU A 447 15.40 -15.55 -17.89
C LEU A 447 16.65 -15.83 -17.04
N LEU A 448 16.55 -15.71 -15.72
CA LEU A 448 17.63 -16.06 -14.80
C LEU A 448 17.93 -17.56 -14.88
N TRP A 449 16.91 -18.42 -14.90
CA TRP A 449 17.07 -19.86 -15.02
C TRP A 449 17.84 -20.27 -16.27
N ARG A 450 17.55 -19.62 -17.41
CA ARG A 450 18.27 -19.87 -18.67
C ARG A 450 19.75 -19.48 -18.64
N ARG A 451 20.15 -18.54 -17.78
CA ARG A 451 21.54 -18.04 -17.69
C ARG A 451 22.32 -18.63 -16.51
N ARG A 452 21.66 -18.81 -15.38
CA ARG A 452 22.20 -19.20 -14.08
C ARG A 452 21.22 -20.18 -13.41
N PRO A 453 21.07 -21.40 -13.96
CA PRO A 453 20.03 -22.35 -13.54
C PRO A 453 20.18 -22.76 -12.08
N ARG A 454 21.41 -22.85 -11.56
CA ARG A 454 21.68 -23.19 -10.16
C ARG A 454 21.12 -22.12 -9.22
N GLU A 455 21.50 -20.87 -9.40
CA GLU A 455 21.06 -19.74 -8.59
C GLU A 455 19.55 -19.57 -8.70
N ALA A 456 19.00 -19.64 -9.93
CA ALA A 456 17.56 -19.60 -10.14
C ALA A 456 16.82 -20.73 -9.41
N SER A 457 17.34 -21.97 -9.44
CA SER A 457 16.75 -23.12 -8.74
C SER A 457 16.66 -22.88 -7.25
N VAL A 458 17.76 -22.43 -6.63
CA VAL A 458 17.80 -22.12 -5.20
C VAL A 458 16.75 -21.07 -4.83
N LEU A 459 16.72 -19.97 -5.58
CA LEU A 459 15.78 -18.86 -5.38
C LEU A 459 14.31 -19.31 -5.52
N VAL A 460 14.00 -20.09 -6.57
CA VAL A 460 12.65 -20.59 -6.84
C VAL A 460 12.21 -21.58 -5.76
N ILE A 461 13.05 -22.54 -5.38
CA ILE A 461 12.72 -23.54 -4.36
C ILE A 461 12.36 -22.84 -3.04
N ILE A 462 13.17 -21.89 -2.58
CA ILE A 462 12.92 -21.18 -1.33
C ILE A 462 11.62 -20.37 -1.39
N ALA A 463 11.40 -19.62 -2.47
CA ALA A 463 10.18 -18.82 -2.62
C ALA A 463 8.92 -19.69 -2.72
N VAL A 464 8.98 -20.80 -3.47
CA VAL A 464 7.85 -21.72 -3.64
C VAL A 464 7.52 -22.45 -2.34
N PHE A 465 8.51 -23.01 -1.64
CA PHE A 465 8.27 -23.68 -0.35
C PHE A 465 7.60 -22.74 0.66
N TYR A 466 8.11 -21.52 0.78
CA TYR A 466 7.54 -20.53 1.69
C TYR A 466 6.11 -20.13 1.29
N THR A 467 5.88 -19.83 0.01
CA THR A 467 4.55 -19.41 -0.48
C THR A 467 3.52 -20.53 -0.34
N LEU A 468 3.89 -21.77 -0.70
CA LEU A 468 3.01 -22.93 -0.56
C LEU A 468 2.71 -23.24 0.91
N PHE A 469 3.69 -23.08 1.82
CA PHE A 469 3.45 -23.28 3.24
C PHE A 469 2.52 -22.20 3.82
N TYR A 470 2.66 -20.94 3.40
CA TYR A 470 1.74 -19.88 3.81
C TYR A 470 0.31 -20.16 3.31
N ALA A 471 0.19 -20.58 2.05
CA ALA A 471 -1.08 -20.99 1.45
C ALA A 471 -1.66 -22.22 2.16
N TYR A 472 -0.82 -23.18 2.52
CA TYR A 472 -1.19 -24.36 3.29
C TYR A 472 -1.80 -23.97 4.64
N ASN A 473 -1.32 -22.93 5.31
CA ASN A 473 -1.89 -22.51 6.60
C ASN A 473 -3.08 -21.54 6.45
N MET A 474 -3.50 -21.20 5.21
CA MET A 474 -4.50 -20.17 4.92
C MET A 474 -4.29 -18.89 5.73
N SER A 475 -3.04 -18.56 5.99
CA SER A 475 -2.70 -17.38 6.77
C SER A 475 -2.95 -16.19 5.86
N TRP A 476 -4.04 -15.47 6.06
CA TRP A 476 -4.34 -14.27 5.28
C TRP A 476 -3.63 -13.02 5.83
N GLY A 477 -3.18 -13.11 7.08
CA GLY A 477 -2.67 -11.99 7.88
C GLY A 477 -3.81 -11.30 8.62
N GLY A 478 -3.56 -10.91 9.88
CA GLY A 478 -4.46 -10.00 10.61
C GLY A 478 -4.41 -8.58 10.01
N GLN A 479 -5.01 -7.60 10.70
CA GLN A 479 -4.96 -6.20 10.28
C GLN A 479 -3.51 -5.74 10.06
N ALA A 480 -3.13 -5.53 8.80
CA ALA A 480 -1.77 -5.22 8.38
C ALA A 480 -1.76 -4.59 6.98
N PRO A 481 -0.65 -3.92 6.59
CA PRO A 481 -0.48 -3.47 5.22
C PRO A 481 -0.61 -4.62 4.19
N PRO A 482 -0.96 -4.31 2.94
CA PRO A 482 -1.19 -5.31 1.92
C PRO A 482 0.06 -6.13 1.61
N SER A 483 -0.15 -7.37 1.17
CA SER A 483 0.90 -8.30 0.74
C SER A 483 1.88 -8.73 1.83
N ARG A 484 1.46 -8.65 3.11
CA ARG A 484 2.20 -9.16 4.28
C ARG A 484 2.89 -10.50 4.02
N PRO A 485 2.20 -11.53 3.49
CA PRO A 485 2.81 -12.84 3.30
C PRO A 485 4.02 -12.80 2.38
N MET A 486 4.08 -11.88 1.41
CA MET A 486 5.13 -11.87 0.40
C MET A 486 6.37 -11.09 0.82
N VAL A 487 6.29 -10.26 1.88
CA VAL A 487 7.37 -9.37 2.33
C VAL A 487 8.69 -10.13 2.54
N SER A 488 8.66 -11.29 3.22
CA SER A 488 9.87 -12.06 3.55
C SER A 488 10.62 -12.58 2.32
N ILE A 489 9.94 -12.77 1.19
CA ILE A 489 10.55 -13.24 -0.07
C ILE A 489 10.74 -12.13 -1.11
N THR A 490 10.38 -10.88 -0.79
CA THR A 490 10.59 -9.74 -1.70
C THR A 490 12.03 -9.62 -2.23
N PRO A 491 13.11 -9.95 -1.50
CA PRO A 491 14.45 -9.87 -2.08
C PRO A 491 14.69 -10.90 -3.19
N ILE A 492 14.09 -12.08 -3.08
CA ILE A 492 14.12 -13.11 -4.14
C ILE A 492 13.35 -12.59 -5.36
N LEU A 493 12.12 -12.11 -5.14
CA LEU A 493 11.28 -11.58 -6.22
C LEU A 493 11.94 -10.37 -6.91
N ALA A 494 12.57 -9.48 -6.15
CA ALA A 494 13.33 -8.35 -6.69
C ALA A 494 14.56 -8.79 -7.48
N THR A 495 15.19 -9.91 -7.11
CA THR A 495 16.28 -10.51 -7.90
C THR A 495 15.76 -10.98 -9.25
N PHE A 496 14.56 -11.57 -9.30
CA PHE A 496 13.94 -11.92 -10.57
C PHE A 496 13.57 -10.67 -11.39
N VAL A 497 13.01 -9.64 -10.77
CA VAL A 497 12.74 -8.36 -11.46
C VAL A 497 14.05 -7.77 -12.02
N ALA A 498 15.16 -7.81 -11.29
CA ALA A 498 16.46 -7.36 -11.77
C ALA A 498 16.94 -8.16 -13.00
N ALA A 499 16.70 -9.47 -13.05
CA ALA A 499 17.00 -10.30 -14.22
C ALA A 499 16.19 -9.90 -15.47
N PHE A 500 14.93 -9.50 -15.27
CA PHE A 500 14.10 -8.93 -16.32
C PHE A 500 14.65 -7.57 -16.79
N ILE A 501 14.96 -6.66 -15.86
CA ILE A 501 15.54 -5.33 -16.15
C ILE A 501 16.82 -5.48 -16.98
N ALA A 502 17.70 -6.42 -16.60
CA ALA A 502 18.95 -6.71 -17.30
C ALA A 502 18.75 -7.20 -18.74
N SER A 503 17.58 -7.73 -19.07
CA SER A 503 17.28 -8.34 -20.37
C SER A 503 16.38 -7.47 -21.25
N CYS A 504 15.82 -6.36 -20.73
CA CYS A 504 14.87 -5.49 -21.42
C CYS A 504 15.49 -4.71 -22.59
N ARG A 505 14.89 -4.85 -23.78
CA ARG A 505 15.21 -4.09 -25.00
C ARG A 505 13.93 -3.58 -25.68
N GLY A 506 14.05 -2.51 -26.48
CA GLY A 506 12.94 -1.94 -27.25
C GLY A 506 11.70 -1.64 -26.38
N GLY A 507 10.51 -2.01 -26.86
CA GLY A 507 9.23 -1.76 -26.17
C GLY A 507 9.15 -2.34 -24.75
N TRP A 508 9.90 -3.39 -24.42
CA TRP A 508 9.93 -3.93 -23.05
C TRP A 508 10.57 -2.97 -22.05
N ARG A 509 11.44 -2.05 -22.49
CA ARG A 509 11.93 -0.96 -21.64
C ARG A 509 10.81 0.00 -21.28
N THR A 510 9.95 0.32 -22.25
CA THR A 510 8.79 1.19 -22.03
C THR A 510 7.77 0.52 -21.12
N PHE A 511 7.49 -0.76 -21.34
CA PHE A 511 6.65 -1.58 -20.44
C PHE A 511 7.15 -1.56 -18.99
N ARG A 512 8.44 -1.88 -18.80
CA ARG A 512 9.11 -1.84 -17.49
C ARG A 512 8.94 -0.48 -16.84
N ASN A 513 9.24 0.60 -17.57
CA ASN A 513 9.14 1.96 -17.02
C ASN A 513 7.69 2.29 -16.63
N ALA A 514 6.70 1.90 -17.43
CA ALA A 514 5.29 2.11 -17.15
C ALA A 514 4.85 1.38 -15.87
N LEU A 515 5.22 0.10 -15.71
CA LEU A 515 4.96 -0.66 -14.50
C LEU A 515 5.62 -0.04 -13.26
N LEU A 516 6.86 0.42 -13.39
CA LEU A 516 7.58 1.09 -12.30
C LEU A 516 6.88 2.39 -11.91
N VAL A 517 6.47 3.22 -12.87
CA VAL A 517 5.74 4.47 -12.62
C VAL A 517 4.43 4.18 -11.88
N VAL A 518 3.60 3.25 -12.38
CA VAL A 518 2.33 2.87 -11.73
C VAL A 518 2.58 2.37 -10.30
N THR A 519 3.55 1.48 -10.10
CA THR A 519 3.88 0.93 -8.78
C THR A 519 4.37 2.02 -7.81
N THR A 520 5.22 2.95 -8.27
CA THR A 520 5.68 4.07 -7.45
C THR A 520 4.54 5.00 -7.07
N LEU A 521 3.58 5.24 -7.97
CA LEU A 521 2.42 6.08 -7.65
C LEU A 521 1.50 5.42 -6.63
N PHE A 522 1.25 4.12 -6.78
CA PHE A 522 0.49 3.36 -5.78
C PHE A 522 1.18 3.45 -4.42
N ALA A 523 2.51 3.28 -4.38
CA ALA A 523 3.28 3.48 -3.16
C ALA A 523 3.08 4.89 -2.58
N LEU A 524 3.23 5.95 -3.38
CA LEU A 524 3.08 7.34 -2.93
C LEU A 524 1.67 7.63 -2.41
N ILE A 525 0.62 7.12 -3.07
CA ILE A 525 -0.76 7.26 -2.63
C ILE A 525 -0.93 6.60 -1.26
N LEU A 526 -0.49 5.35 -1.11
CA LEU A 526 -0.61 4.58 0.14
C LEU A 526 0.25 5.17 1.28
N LEU A 527 1.44 5.69 0.97
CA LEU A 527 2.29 6.37 1.95
C LEU A 527 1.66 7.69 2.43
N ARG A 528 0.88 8.36 1.58
CA ARG A 528 0.18 9.62 1.88
C ARG A 528 -1.17 9.38 2.57
N ARG A 529 -1.88 8.34 2.17
CA ARG A 529 -3.17 7.87 2.65
C ARG A 529 -2.99 6.53 3.35
N SER A 530 -2.28 6.56 4.47
CA SER A 530 -1.97 5.38 5.27
C SER A 530 -3.22 4.73 5.88
N ASP A 531 -4.34 5.43 5.91
CA ASP A 531 -5.67 4.89 6.20
C ASP A 531 -6.13 3.81 5.20
N LEU A 532 -5.63 3.82 3.97
CA LEU A 532 -5.96 2.82 2.94
C LEU A 532 -5.15 1.52 3.08
N LEU A 533 -4.15 1.48 3.97
CA LEU A 533 -3.28 0.31 4.16
C LEU A 533 -3.94 -0.79 5.01
N TYR A 534 -4.79 -0.39 5.96
CA TYR A 534 -5.31 -1.28 7.00
C TYR A 534 -6.77 -1.61 6.71
N ASP A 535 -6.97 -2.45 5.69
CA ASP A 535 -8.26 -3.05 5.40
C ASP A 535 -8.57 -4.11 6.49
N THR A 536 -9.73 -4.06 7.13
CA THR A 536 -10.10 -4.94 8.25
C THR A 536 -10.36 -6.35 7.75
N ILE A 537 -9.34 -7.22 7.76
CA ILE A 537 -9.47 -8.63 7.35
C ILE A 537 -10.37 -9.40 8.32
N SER A 538 -10.52 -8.94 9.57
CA SER A 538 -11.00 -9.75 10.69
C SER A 538 -12.42 -9.49 11.20
N ASN A 539 -13.24 -8.59 10.67
CA ASN A 539 -14.66 -8.51 11.08
C ASN A 539 -15.52 -7.80 10.03
N HIS A 540 -16.59 -8.47 9.57
CA HIS A 540 -17.93 -8.00 9.14
C HIS A 540 -18.14 -6.54 8.66
N ASP A 541 -17.12 -5.85 8.14
CA ASP A 541 -17.27 -4.51 7.54
C ASP A 541 -17.74 -4.64 6.09
N TRP A 542 -19.05 -4.87 6.00
CA TRP A 542 -20.09 -4.43 5.05
C TRP A 542 -19.90 -4.48 3.53
N GLN A 543 -18.72 -4.71 2.95
CA GLN A 543 -18.60 -4.99 1.50
C GLN A 543 -17.44 -5.90 1.06
N GLY A 544 -16.47 -6.21 1.92
CA GLY A 544 -15.37 -7.11 1.53
C GLY A 544 -14.48 -6.61 0.41
N ARG A 545 -14.58 -5.36 -0.02
CA ARG A 545 -13.82 -4.80 -1.14
C ARG A 545 -12.61 -4.01 -0.67
N SER A 546 -11.61 -3.90 -1.53
CA SER A 546 -10.37 -3.18 -1.26
C SER A 546 -10.59 -1.68 -1.08
N LEU A 547 -10.28 -1.14 0.10
CA LEU A 547 -10.32 0.31 0.36
C LEU A 547 -9.51 1.10 -0.67
N PHE A 548 -8.35 0.57 -1.08
CA PHE A 548 -7.48 1.21 -2.05
C PHE A 548 -8.09 1.23 -3.46
N LEU A 549 -8.67 0.13 -3.93
CA LEU A 549 -9.31 0.12 -5.25
C LEU A 549 -10.61 0.91 -5.27
N THR A 550 -11.36 0.90 -4.17
CA THR A 550 -12.51 1.78 -3.99
C THR A 550 -12.06 3.24 -4.05
N TYR A 551 -10.92 3.57 -3.44
CA TYR A 551 -10.33 4.92 -3.51
C TYR A 551 -9.94 5.31 -4.94
N LEU A 552 -9.43 4.36 -5.71
CA LEU A 552 -9.11 4.55 -7.12
C LEU A 552 -10.32 4.42 -8.06
N SER A 553 -11.53 4.18 -7.55
CA SER A 553 -12.75 4.09 -8.37
C SER A 553 -13.38 5.47 -8.56
N ASN A 554 -14.12 5.64 -9.66
CA ASN A 554 -14.92 6.84 -9.92
C ASN A 554 -16.42 6.49 -9.94
N PRO A 555 -17.36 7.46 -9.94
CA PRO A 555 -18.80 7.18 -9.88
C PRO A 555 -19.34 6.27 -10.99
N TYR A 556 -18.63 6.12 -12.11
CA TYR A 556 -19.04 5.31 -13.26
C TYR A 556 -18.32 3.97 -13.33
N VAL A 557 -17.10 3.88 -12.80
CA VAL A 557 -16.21 2.72 -12.91
C VAL A 557 -15.74 2.30 -11.52
N ASN A 558 -16.27 1.17 -11.07
CA ASN A 558 -15.83 0.52 -9.84
C ASN A 558 -14.71 -0.50 -10.12
N LEU A 559 -13.47 -0.14 -9.77
CA LEU A 559 -12.28 -0.98 -9.99
C LEU A 559 -12.32 -2.30 -9.20
N THR A 560 -13.03 -2.35 -8.07
CA THR A 560 -13.19 -3.57 -7.26
C THR A 560 -13.95 -4.69 -7.99
N ARG A 561 -14.63 -4.37 -9.10
CA ARG A 561 -15.30 -5.35 -9.96
C ARG A 561 -14.37 -5.97 -11.01
N PHE A 562 -13.23 -5.35 -11.30
CA PHE A 562 -12.29 -5.81 -12.33
C PHE A 562 -11.05 -6.50 -11.74
N VAL A 563 -10.91 -6.50 -10.42
CA VAL A 563 -9.82 -7.16 -9.70
C VAL A 563 -10.37 -8.36 -8.93
N PRO A 564 -9.68 -9.52 -8.93
CA PRO A 564 -10.16 -10.71 -8.24
C PRO A 564 -10.35 -10.51 -6.72
N GLN A 565 -11.29 -11.28 -6.17
CA GLN A 565 -11.57 -11.38 -4.73
C GLN A 565 -11.47 -12.85 -4.33
N PHE A 566 -10.49 -13.18 -3.48
CA PHE A 566 -10.22 -14.53 -3.00
C PHE A 566 -10.54 -14.69 -1.51
N LEU A 567 -10.43 -13.62 -0.72
CA LEU A 567 -10.67 -13.62 0.74
C LEU A 567 -12.09 -14.03 1.10
N GLU A 568 -13.10 -13.46 0.45
CA GLU A 568 -14.51 -13.76 0.74
C GLU A 568 -15.05 -14.89 -0.15
N LYS A 569 -15.80 -15.83 0.45
CA LYS A 569 -16.35 -16.99 -0.26
C LYS A 569 -17.53 -16.66 -1.16
N VAL A 570 -18.30 -15.61 -0.83
CA VAL A 570 -19.60 -15.30 -1.47
C VAL A 570 -19.44 -14.52 -2.78
N ASP A 571 -18.38 -13.74 -2.93
CA ASP A 571 -18.22 -12.73 -4.00
C ASP A 571 -17.11 -13.07 -5.01
N PHE A 572 -16.89 -14.36 -5.28
CA PHE A 572 -15.80 -14.80 -6.15
C PHE A 572 -16.04 -14.43 -7.63
N ASN A 573 -15.26 -13.46 -8.15
CA ASN A 573 -15.34 -13.05 -9.54
C ASN A 573 -14.44 -13.93 -10.44
N TYR A 574 -15.02 -14.99 -10.99
CA TYR A 574 -14.33 -15.90 -11.92
C TYR A 574 -13.83 -15.20 -13.19
N ALA A 575 -14.63 -14.28 -13.76
CA ALA A 575 -14.27 -13.59 -14.99
C ALA A 575 -13.03 -12.70 -14.81
N ALA A 576 -12.99 -11.89 -13.75
CA ALA A 576 -11.82 -11.08 -13.41
C ALA A 576 -10.59 -11.95 -13.20
N THR A 577 -10.75 -13.08 -12.49
CA THR A 577 -9.67 -14.05 -12.26
C THR A 577 -9.06 -14.54 -13.57
N TRP A 578 -9.88 -15.06 -14.50
CA TRP A 578 -9.39 -15.56 -15.79
C TRP A 578 -8.74 -14.49 -16.66
N ILE A 579 -9.28 -13.26 -16.66
CA ILE A 579 -8.69 -12.14 -17.39
C ILE A 579 -7.29 -11.82 -16.86
N TRP A 580 -7.12 -11.72 -15.55
CA TRP A 580 -5.82 -11.45 -14.93
C TRP A 580 -4.79 -12.55 -15.22
N PHE A 581 -5.21 -13.82 -15.16
CA PHE A 581 -4.37 -14.94 -15.57
C PHE A 581 -3.95 -14.85 -17.04
N ALA A 582 -4.89 -14.58 -17.94
CA ALA A 582 -4.63 -14.47 -19.37
C ALA A 582 -3.65 -13.32 -19.67
N ILE A 583 -3.82 -12.17 -19.00
CA ILE A 583 -2.90 -11.02 -19.11
C ILE A 583 -1.49 -11.41 -18.64
N PHE A 584 -1.38 -12.02 -17.46
CA PHE A 584 -0.07 -12.38 -16.90
C PHE A 584 0.65 -13.45 -17.72
N ALA A 585 -0.08 -14.48 -18.17
CA ALA A 585 0.45 -15.52 -19.05
C ALA A 585 0.91 -14.93 -20.39
N SER A 586 0.11 -14.03 -20.98
CA SER A 586 0.43 -13.38 -22.26
C SER A 586 1.69 -12.51 -22.15
N ILE A 587 1.81 -11.71 -21.09
CA ILE A 587 3.01 -10.89 -20.83
C ILE A 587 4.24 -11.79 -20.68
N THR A 588 4.12 -12.85 -19.88
CA THR A 588 5.22 -13.79 -19.63
C THR A 588 5.66 -14.46 -20.94
N LEU A 589 4.74 -15.06 -21.69
CA LEU A 589 5.05 -15.72 -22.95
C LEU A 589 5.63 -14.75 -24.00
N ALA A 590 5.06 -13.55 -24.13
CA ALA A 590 5.56 -12.53 -25.06
C ALA A 590 6.97 -12.07 -24.72
N SER A 591 7.29 -11.91 -23.43
CA SER A 591 8.62 -11.47 -22.99
C SER A 591 9.73 -12.49 -23.20
N LEU A 592 9.36 -13.78 -23.30
CA LEU A 592 10.30 -14.88 -23.51
C LEU A 592 10.61 -15.15 -24.99
N ARG A 593 9.85 -14.56 -25.92
CA ARG A 593 10.09 -14.66 -27.37
C ARG A 593 11.30 -13.77 -27.73
N ARG A 594 12.35 -14.38 -28.29
CA ARG A 594 13.50 -13.62 -28.85
C ARG A 594 13.06 -12.98 -30.17
N PRO A 595 13.19 -11.65 -30.35
CA PRO A 595 13.02 -11.07 -31.68
C PRO A 595 14.11 -11.63 -32.61
N ARG A 596 13.71 -12.08 -33.81
CA ARG A 596 14.61 -12.69 -34.82
C ARG A 596 15.49 -11.65 -35.56
N SER A 597 15.19 -10.35 -35.46
CA SER A 597 15.99 -9.26 -36.03
C SER A 597 15.83 -7.98 -35.18
N GLU A 598 16.81 -7.06 -35.27
CA GLU A 598 16.77 -5.72 -34.66
C GLU A 598 15.79 -4.76 -35.37
N GLU A 599 15.17 -5.18 -36.47
CA GLU A 599 14.07 -4.42 -37.07
C GLU A 599 12.93 -4.36 -36.06
N ALA A 600 12.49 -3.13 -35.77
CA ALA A 600 11.51 -2.80 -34.77
C ALA A 600 10.20 -3.60 -34.99
N ALA A 601 10.09 -4.77 -34.36
CA ALA A 601 8.90 -5.60 -34.46
C ALA A 601 7.65 -4.79 -34.08
N PRO A 602 6.51 -4.95 -34.77
CA PRO A 602 5.28 -4.15 -34.60
C PRO A 602 4.68 -4.18 -33.18
N ILE A 603 5.24 -4.99 -32.28
CA ILE A 603 5.03 -5.01 -30.83
C ILE A 603 5.15 -3.62 -30.18
N HIS A 604 5.94 -2.70 -30.72
CA HIS A 604 5.99 -1.30 -30.25
C HIS A 604 4.64 -0.58 -30.34
N ARG A 605 3.75 -0.96 -31.27
CA ARG A 605 2.37 -0.43 -31.40
C ARG A 605 1.40 -0.99 -30.35
N HIS A 606 1.64 -2.21 -29.86
CA HIS A 606 0.83 -2.82 -28.79
C HIS A 606 1.31 -2.39 -27.39
N LEU A 607 2.61 -2.15 -27.23
CA LEU A 607 3.20 -1.64 -25.99
C LEU A 607 2.98 -0.16 -25.76
N SER A 608 2.85 0.63 -26.83
CA SER A 608 2.30 1.99 -26.73
C SER A 608 0.86 1.98 -26.24
N GLY A 609 0.07 0.94 -26.56
CA GLY A 609 -1.23 0.67 -25.93
C GLY A 609 -1.12 0.44 -24.42
N VAL A 610 -0.13 -0.33 -23.95
CA VAL A 610 0.11 -0.50 -22.50
C VAL A 610 0.61 0.79 -21.83
N VAL A 611 1.41 1.60 -22.52
CA VAL A 611 1.81 2.93 -22.04
C VAL A 611 0.62 3.88 -22.01
N LEU A 612 -0.29 3.80 -22.97
CA LEU A 612 -1.57 4.51 -22.98
C LEU A 612 -2.50 4.03 -21.86
N ILE A 613 -2.52 2.73 -21.57
CA ILE A 613 -3.26 2.16 -20.45
C ILE A 613 -2.63 2.63 -19.15
N CYS A 614 -1.31 2.53 -18.95
CA CYS A 614 -0.62 3.01 -17.75
C CYS A 614 -0.68 4.54 -17.60
N ALA A 615 -0.63 5.29 -18.69
CA ALA A 615 -0.86 6.74 -18.72
C ALA A 615 -2.34 7.04 -18.44
N GLY A 616 -3.26 6.19 -18.88
CA GLY A 616 -4.68 6.21 -18.55
C GLY A 616 -4.92 5.87 -17.08
N THR A 617 -4.23 4.88 -16.51
CA THR A 617 -4.28 4.51 -15.09
C THR A 617 -3.63 5.58 -14.22
N LEU A 618 -2.53 6.18 -14.68
CA LEU A 618 -1.90 7.36 -14.08
C LEU A 618 -2.85 8.55 -14.13
N SER A 619 -3.52 8.77 -15.25
CA SER A 619 -4.51 9.83 -15.43
C SER A 619 -5.72 9.59 -14.54
N ILE A 620 -6.25 8.37 -14.48
CA ILE A 620 -7.36 7.96 -13.62
C ILE A 620 -6.93 8.07 -12.15
N ALA A 621 -5.74 7.63 -11.76
CA ALA A 621 -5.24 7.76 -10.38
C ALA A 621 -5.00 9.22 -9.98
N VAL A 622 -4.58 10.07 -10.91
CA VAL A 622 -4.42 11.53 -10.73
C VAL A 622 -5.78 12.24 -10.71
N LEU A 623 -6.71 11.83 -11.57
CA LEU A 623 -8.10 12.33 -11.63
C LEU A 623 -8.91 11.85 -10.42
N ASN A 624 -8.61 10.68 -9.84
CA ASN A 624 -9.22 10.15 -8.61
C ASN A 624 -8.51 10.64 -7.33
N PHE A 625 -7.31 11.20 -7.44
CA PHE A 625 -6.78 12.11 -6.41
C PHE A 625 -7.64 13.38 -6.27
N LEU A 626 -8.62 13.56 -7.16
CA LEU A 626 -9.29 14.80 -7.45
C LEU A 626 -10.83 14.65 -7.53
N GLU A 627 -11.37 13.44 -7.69
CA GLU A 627 -12.81 13.10 -7.63
C GLU A 627 -13.11 12.17 -6.43
N PRO A 628 -14.11 12.47 -5.59
CA PRO A 628 -14.44 11.66 -4.41
C PRO A 628 -15.34 10.46 -4.73
N GLY A 629 -15.12 9.76 -5.85
CA GLY A 629 -15.80 8.50 -6.16
C GLY A 629 -15.67 7.49 -4.99
N TYR A 630 -14.51 7.51 -4.31
CA TYR A 630 -14.28 6.79 -3.05
C TYR A 630 -15.40 6.91 -2.02
N VAL A 631 -15.97 8.10 -1.87
CA VAL A 631 -16.94 8.40 -0.82
C VAL A 631 -18.30 7.82 -1.15
N LEU A 632 -18.70 7.80 -2.43
CA LEU A 632 -19.98 7.24 -2.89
C LEU A 632 -20.00 5.72 -2.93
N TRP A 633 -18.84 5.07 -3.12
CA TRP A 633 -18.75 3.62 -3.09
C TRP A 633 -18.69 3.04 -1.67
N ARG A 634 -18.57 3.87 -0.62
CA ARG A 634 -18.76 3.42 0.76
C ARG A 634 -20.24 3.24 1.07
N PRO A 635 -20.62 2.30 1.95
CA PRO A 635 -21.99 2.24 2.45
C PRO A 635 -22.36 3.59 3.10
N PRO A 636 -23.45 4.24 2.69
CA PRO A 636 -23.89 5.46 3.35
C PRO A 636 -24.42 5.16 4.75
N GLU A 637 -24.27 6.13 5.65
CA GLU A 637 -24.92 6.08 6.96
C GLU A 637 -26.34 6.64 6.82
N ARG A 638 -27.35 5.97 7.40
CA ARG A 638 -28.74 6.44 7.29
C ARG A 638 -29.04 7.52 8.33
N VAL A 639 -29.53 8.66 7.87
CA VAL A 639 -30.04 9.76 8.70
C VAL A 639 -31.48 10.04 8.31
N GLY A 640 -32.42 9.46 9.07
CA GLY A 640 -33.84 9.49 8.73
C GLY A 640 -34.11 8.73 7.41
N PRO A 641 -34.85 9.30 6.45
CA PRO A 641 -35.14 8.68 5.15
C PRO A 641 -34.04 8.92 4.11
N CYS A 642 -32.95 9.59 4.47
CA CYS A 642 -31.85 9.90 3.56
C CYS A 642 -30.60 9.10 3.93
N ALA A 643 -29.83 8.71 2.91
CA ALA A 643 -28.50 8.15 3.07
C ALA A 643 -27.47 9.30 3.06
N ILE A 644 -26.44 9.23 3.90
CA ILE A 644 -25.37 10.23 3.90
C ILE A 644 -23.99 9.59 3.70
N HIS A 645 -23.19 10.22 2.86
CA HIS A 645 -21.79 9.92 2.66
C HIS A 645 -20.93 11.05 3.23
N ARG A 646 -20.06 10.71 4.17
CA ARG A 646 -19.12 11.68 4.78
C ARG A 646 -17.90 11.86 3.88
N LEU A 647 -17.64 13.09 3.45
CA LEU A 647 -16.53 13.40 2.54
C LEU A 647 -15.19 13.56 3.27
N ASP A 648 -15.20 13.74 4.59
CA ASP A 648 -14.02 13.93 5.42
C ASP A 648 -14.20 13.34 6.83
N SER A 649 -13.11 13.32 7.61
CA SER A 649 -13.12 12.91 9.03
C SER A 649 -13.51 14.05 9.99
N ARG A 650 -14.10 15.13 9.47
CA ARG A 650 -14.43 16.34 10.24
C ARG A 650 -15.84 16.30 10.85
N SER A 651 -16.57 15.21 10.65
CA SER A 651 -17.79 14.83 11.38
C SER A 651 -17.65 13.48 12.07
N TYR A 652 -18.40 13.31 13.15
CA TYR A 652 -18.53 12.04 13.86
C TYR A 652 -19.54 11.11 13.15
N PRO A 653 -19.47 9.79 13.40
CA PRO A 653 -20.47 8.85 12.90
C PRO A 653 -21.90 9.22 13.33
N VAL A 654 -22.88 8.72 12.59
CA VAL A 654 -24.30 8.91 12.88
C VAL A 654 -24.66 8.34 14.24
N GLU A 655 -25.33 9.15 15.05
CA GLU A 655 -25.89 8.79 16.35
C GLU A 655 -27.24 9.48 16.52
N ALA A 656 -28.18 8.84 17.24
CA ALA A 656 -29.49 9.41 17.56
C ALA A 656 -30.26 10.03 16.34
N GLY A 657 -30.16 9.39 15.17
CA GLY A 657 -30.85 9.84 13.94
C GLY A 657 -30.27 11.12 13.33
N GLY A 658 -29.03 11.49 13.65
CA GLY A 658 -28.29 12.62 13.12
C GLY A 658 -26.78 12.41 13.23
N PHE A 659 -25.98 13.45 13.04
CA PHE A 659 -24.53 13.37 13.25
C PHE A 659 -23.97 14.67 13.84
N TRP A 660 -22.85 14.57 14.56
CA TRP A 660 -22.12 15.73 15.03
C TRP A 660 -21.04 16.16 14.06
N THR A 661 -20.97 17.47 13.81
CA THR A 661 -19.76 18.09 13.26
C THR A 661 -18.68 18.20 14.33
N ARG A 662 -17.39 18.11 13.96
CA ARG A 662 -16.28 18.45 14.87
C ARG A 662 -16.22 19.96 15.06
N GLY A 663 -16.02 20.39 16.30
CA GLY A 663 -15.97 21.81 16.64
C GLY A 663 -14.79 22.53 15.99
N GLY A 664 -15.02 23.78 15.56
CA GLY A 664 -14.03 24.61 14.87
C GLY A 664 -13.65 24.12 13.47
N ARG A 665 -14.40 23.18 12.89
CA ARG A 665 -14.14 22.59 11.57
C ARG A 665 -15.31 22.81 10.62
N THR A 666 -15.00 22.73 9.33
CA THR A 666 -16.00 22.67 8.25
C THR A 666 -16.08 21.25 7.72
N THR A 667 -17.26 20.67 7.82
CA THR A 667 -17.64 19.34 7.33
C THR A 667 -18.34 19.46 5.99
N GLN A 668 -18.12 18.51 5.11
CA GLN A 668 -18.95 18.28 3.93
C GLN A 668 -19.58 16.89 3.97
N VAL A 669 -20.87 16.83 3.65
CA VAL A 669 -21.62 15.56 3.52
C VAL A 669 -22.36 15.54 2.19
N VAL A 670 -22.40 14.39 1.55
CA VAL A 670 -23.29 14.11 0.43
C VAL A 670 -24.50 13.38 0.95
N ILE A 671 -25.69 13.85 0.60
CA ILE A 671 -26.94 13.16 0.83
C ILE A 671 -27.28 12.39 -0.44
N GLU A 672 -27.56 11.12 -0.29
CA GLU A 672 -28.13 10.25 -1.29
C GLU A 672 -29.63 10.07 -1.01
N ALA A 673 -30.45 10.32 -2.02
CA ALA A 673 -31.89 10.12 -1.99
C ALA A 673 -32.34 9.25 -3.17
N ASP A 674 -33.38 8.46 -2.95
CA ASP A 674 -33.97 7.58 -3.97
C ASP A 674 -34.72 8.38 -5.03
N GLU A 675 -35.28 9.52 -4.64
CA GLU A 675 -36.04 10.42 -5.49
C GLU A 675 -35.57 11.87 -5.34
N SER A 676 -36.02 12.73 -6.25
CA SER A 676 -35.69 14.15 -6.19
C SER A 676 -36.41 14.83 -5.04
N ILE A 677 -35.68 15.23 -4.00
CA ILE A 677 -36.16 16.05 -2.89
C ILE A 677 -36.15 17.52 -3.33
N GLY A 678 -37.31 18.17 -3.40
CA GLY A 678 -37.40 19.60 -3.73
C GLY A 678 -36.91 20.50 -2.60
N GLN A 679 -37.16 20.10 -1.35
CA GLN A 679 -36.77 20.85 -0.16
C GLN A 679 -36.49 19.93 1.04
N LEU A 680 -35.34 20.12 1.69
CA LEU A 680 -34.94 19.38 2.88
C LEU A 680 -34.94 20.29 4.11
N SER A 681 -35.50 19.83 5.23
CA SER A 681 -35.44 20.53 6.51
C SER A 681 -34.24 20.02 7.31
N VAL A 682 -33.24 20.86 7.51
CA VAL A 682 -32.02 20.53 8.26
C VAL A 682 -32.09 21.16 9.64
N SER A 683 -32.17 20.34 10.68
CA SER A 683 -32.12 20.80 12.07
C SER A 683 -30.69 20.86 12.55
N LEU A 684 -30.27 22.03 13.05
CA LEU A 684 -28.95 22.31 13.59
C LEU A 684 -29.07 22.60 15.10
N SER A 685 -28.54 21.70 15.93
CA SER A 685 -28.63 21.80 17.40
C SER A 685 -27.23 21.92 18.03
N PRO A 686 -26.82 23.12 18.48
CA PRO A 686 -25.52 23.30 19.13
C PRO A 686 -25.56 22.93 20.62
N LEU A 687 -24.45 22.41 21.16
CA LEU A 687 -24.28 22.17 22.61
C LEU A 687 -24.06 23.45 23.42
N ALA A 688 -23.45 24.45 22.79
CA ALA A 688 -23.18 25.78 23.34
C ALA A 688 -23.18 26.79 22.19
N THR A 689 -23.30 28.09 22.49
CA THR A 689 -23.39 29.14 21.47
C THR A 689 -22.31 29.01 20.40
N ASN A 690 -22.72 28.67 19.17
CA ASN A 690 -21.81 28.40 18.05
C ASN A 690 -22.18 29.24 16.84
N ARG A 691 -21.17 29.70 16.11
CA ARG A 691 -21.34 30.43 14.86
C ARG A 691 -21.24 29.44 13.71
N VAL A 692 -22.38 29.19 13.06
CA VAL A 692 -22.49 28.15 12.03
C VAL A 692 -22.65 28.78 10.64
N THR A 693 -21.84 28.33 9.69
CA THR A 693 -22.03 28.60 8.27
C THR A 693 -22.66 27.37 7.63
N PHE A 694 -23.70 27.57 6.83
CA PHE A 694 -24.38 26.48 6.16
C PHE A 694 -24.52 26.80 4.68
N ARG A 695 -24.00 25.92 3.83
CA ARG A 695 -24.09 26.03 2.38
C ARG A 695 -24.66 24.74 1.81
N ALA A 696 -25.59 24.88 0.88
CA ALA A 696 -25.93 23.80 -0.05
C ALA A 696 -25.25 24.13 -1.37
N TYR A 697 -24.39 23.24 -1.85
CA TYR A 697 -23.54 23.49 -3.01
C TYR A 697 -22.69 24.76 -2.83
N ASN A 698 -22.87 25.75 -3.72
CA ASN A 698 -22.21 27.05 -3.67
C ASN A 698 -23.12 28.17 -3.15
N ARG A 699 -24.36 27.87 -2.78
CA ARG A 699 -25.30 28.87 -2.25
C ARG A 699 -25.17 28.88 -0.73
N GLU A 700 -24.76 30.04 -0.21
CA GLU A 700 -24.77 30.28 1.22
C GLU A 700 -26.22 30.46 1.68
N LEU A 701 -26.68 29.54 2.53
CA LEU A 701 -28.05 29.52 3.06
C LEU A 701 -28.09 30.09 4.49
N LEU A 702 -27.00 29.96 5.24
CA LEU A 702 -26.77 30.68 6.48
C LEU A 702 -25.35 31.27 6.52
N SER A 703 -25.27 32.60 6.71
CA SER A 703 -24.01 33.30 6.86
C SER A 703 -23.66 33.51 8.32
N ALA A 704 -22.98 32.52 8.90
CA ALA A 704 -22.29 32.66 10.17
C ALA A 704 -23.18 33.23 11.30
N VAL A 705 -24.36 32.64 11.46
CA VAL A 705 -25.35 33.01 12.48
C VAL A 705 -24.98 32.34 13.80
N GLU A 706 -25.07 33.06 14.92
CA GLU A 706 -24.88 32.48 16.25
C GLU A 706 -26.17 31.79 16.71
N PHE A 707 -26.04 30.53 17.09
CA PHE A 707 -27.14 29.70 17.58
C PHE A 707 -26.87 29.29 19.02
N SER A 708 -27.85 29.52 19.90
CA SER A 708 -27.88 29.01 21.28
C SER A 708 -28.99 27.96 21.50
N ALA A 709 -29.85 27.74 20.50
CA ALA A 709 -30.96 26.79 20.52
C ALA A 709 -31.09 26.06 19.17
N PRO A 710 -31.75 24.88 19.13
CA PRO A 710 -32.03 24.15 17.89
C PRO A 710 -32.71 25.04 16.85
N THR A 711 -32.16 25.07 15.64
CA THR A 711 -32.70 25.86 14.52
C THR A 711 -32.91 24.98 13.31
N VAL A 712 -34.10 25.08 12.70
CA VAL A 712 -34.43 24.36 11.46
C VAL A 712 -34.20 25.27 10.27
N VAL A 713 -33.44 24.79 9.30
CA VAL A 713 -33.07 25.51 8.08
C VAL A 713 -33.73 24.82 6.90
N PRO A 714 -34.66 25.49 6.18
CA PRO A 714 -35.16 24.97 4.92
C PRO A 714 -34.06 25.06 3.85
N VAL A 715 -33.78 23.94 3.21
CA VAL A 715 -32.75 23.81 2.19
C VAL A 715 -33.42 23.54 0.86
N PRO A 716 -33.58 24.55 -0.01
CA PRO A 716 -34.07 24.34 -1.36
C PRO A 716 -33.02 23.56 -2.16
N LEU A 717 -33.39 22.39 -2.66
CA LEU A 717 -32.49 21.46 -3.33
C LEU A 717 -32.79 21.39 -4.83
N HIS A 718 -32.65 22.53 -5.52
CA HIS A 718 -32.98 22.66 -6.94
C HIS A 718 -31.95 22.08 -7.91
N TRP A 719 -30.76 21.72 -7.41
CA TRP A 719 -29.65 21.22 -8.20
C TRP A 719 -29.42 19.80 -7.74
N THR A 720 -29.43 18.82 -8.64
CA THR A 720 -29.23 17.42 -8.30
C THR A 720 -28.11 16.84 -9.15
N TYR A 721 -27.26 16.01 -8.55
CA TYR A 721 -26.37 15.14 -9.30
C TYR A 721 -26.95 13.73 -9.32
N ARG A 722 -27.37 13.26 -10.49
CA ARG A 722 -27.88 11.90 -10.63
C ARG A 722 -26.71 10.90 -10.63
N TRP A 723 -26.74 9.93 -9.74
CA TRP A 723 -25.78 8.84 -9.66
C TRP A 723 -26.54 7.51 -9.69
N HIS A 724 -26.42 6.76 -10.80
CA HIS A 724 -27.31 5.64 -11.11
C HIS A 724 -28.80 6.05 -11.00
N ASP A 725 -29.55 5.37 -10.15
CA ASP A 725 -30.97 5.63 -9.89
C ASP A 725 -31.20 6.54 -8.67
N LYS A 726 -30.13 7.17 -8.14
CA LYS A 726 -30.17 8.02 -6.95
C LYS A 726 -29.87 9.48 -7.29
N GLN A 727 -30.34 10.38 -6.44
CA GLN A 727 -30.04 11.81 -6.49
C GLN A 727 -29.09 12.19 -5.35
N LEU A 728 -28.03 12.91 -5.67
CA LEU A 728 -27.01 13.34 -4.72
C LEU A 728 -27.09 14.85 -4.47
N TYR A 729 -27.02 15.21 -3.19
CA TYR A 729 -27.00 16.58 -2.70
C TYR A 729 -25.82 16.86 -1.78
N CYS A 730 -25.18 18.02 -1.86
CA CYS A 730 -23.98 18.34 -1.08
C CYS A 730 -24.27 19.46 -0.09
N LEU A 731 -24.03 19.17 1.19
CA LEU A 731 -24.13 20.14 2.27
C LEU A 731 -22.75 20.41 2.87
N THR A 732 -22.41 21.69 3.02
CA THR A 732 -21.23 22.14 3.75
C THR A 732 -21.66 22.85 5.02
N ILE A 733 -21.23 22.33 6.17
CA ILE A 733 -21.53 22.87 7.49
C ILE A 733 -20.22 23.29 8.16
N GLY A 734 -20.03 24.58 8.40
CA GLY A 734 -18.89 25.13 9.11
C GLY A 734 -19.25 25.51 10.54
N THR A 735 -18.45 25.08 11.51
CA THR A 735 -18.57 25.53 12.91
C THR A 735 -17.31 26.27 13.33
N ARG A 736 -17.47 27.36 14.10
CA ARG A 736 -16.33 28.17 14.59
C ARG A 736 -15.89 27.77 15.99
N ARG A 737 -16.82 27.34 16.85
CA ARG A 737 -16.56 26.96 18.24
C ARG A 737 -16.77 25.47 18.44
N ALA A 738 -16.28 24.97 19.57
CA ALA A 738 -16.40 23.60 20.00
C ALA A 738 -16.88 23.55 21.45
N ALA A 739 -17.64 22.52 21.81
CA ALA A 739 -18.03 22.23 23.18
C ALA A 739 -17.85 20.73 23.46
N THR A 740 -17.49 20.41 24.69
CA THR A 740 -17.43 19.03 25.20
C THR A 740 -18.62 18.79 26.13
N PRO A 741 -19.37 17.68 26.00
CA PRO A 741 -20.52 17.42 26.86
C PRO A 741 -20.11 17.23 28.33
N ALA A 742 -20.48 18.18 29.19
CA ALA A 742 -20.15 18.13 30.60
C ALA A 742 -20.85 16.95 31.30
N GLY A 743 -20.15 16.26 32.21
CA GLY A 743 -20.74 15.22 33.08
C GLY A 743 -21.02 13.86 32.42
N THR A 744 -20.63 13.64 31.16
CA THR A 744 -20.93 12.40 30.41
C THR A 744 -19.72 11.48 30.21
N GLY A 745 -18.50 11.93 30.57
CA GLY A 745 -17.26 11.23 30.22
C GLY A 745 -16.87 11.34 28.73
N ASP A 746 -17.70 11.97 27.90
CA ASP A 746 -17.42 12.19 26.48
C ASP A 746 -16.40 13.32 26.28
N SER A 747 -15.24 12.97 25.72
CA SER A 747 -14.13 13.90 25.44
C SER A 747 -14.16 14.46 24.02
N ARG A 748 -15.19 14.15 23.22
CA ARG A 748 -15.31 14.60 21.83
C ARG A 748 -15.50 16.12 21.76
N SER A 749 -14.81 16.74 20.80
CA SER A 749 -14.92 18.18 20.50
C SER A 749 -16.08 18.39 19.52
N LEU A 750 -17.27 18.69 20.04
CA LEU A 750 -18.52 18.75 19.28
C LEU A 750 -18.83 20.18 18.82
N GLY A 751 -19.25 20.33 17.55
CA GLY A 751 -19.61 21.61 16.95
C GLY A 751 -21.12 21.87 17.01
N VAL A 752 -21.84 21.27 16.07
CA VAL A 752 -23.31 21.28 15.96
C VAL A 752 -23.81 19.90 15.56
N PHE A 753 -24.94 19.48 16.12
CA PHE A 753 -25.65 18.26 15.75
C PHE A 753 -26.58 18.53 14.58
N VAL A 754 -26.58 17.63 13.60
CA VAL A 754 -27.28 17.79 12.33
C VAL A 754 -28.27 16.65 12.16
N GLN A 755 -29.55 16.98 12.02
CA GLN A 755 -30.60 16.02 11.66
C GLN A 755 -31.25 16.44 10.34
N LEU A 756 -31.51 15.45 9.49
CA LEU A 756 -32.16 15.65 8.19
C LEU A 756 -33.59 15.12 8.25
N ARG A 757 -34.56 15.94 7.85
CA ARG A 757 -35.95 15.53 7.67
C ARG A 757 -36.46 16.03 6.32
N PRO A 758 -37.08 15.19 5.47
CA PRO A 758 -37.75 15.68 4.28
C PRO A 758 -38.88 16.62 4.71
N SER A 759 -39.08 17.70 3.94
CA SER A 759 -40.24 18.57 4.13
C SER A 759 -41.50 17.73 3.99
N SER A 760 -42.43 17.87 4.93
CA SER A 760 -43.68 17.10 5.06
C SER A 760 -44.68 17.28 3.91
N SER A 761 -44.26 17.85 2.78
CA SER A 761 -45.08 18.13 1.60
C SER A 761 -44.85 17.18 0.41
N GLU A 762 -43.85 16.30 0.46
CA GLU A 762 -43.47 15.43 -0.68
C GLU A 762 -43.46 13.92 -0.35
N LEU A 763 -44.02 13.49 0.79
CA LEU A 763 -44.38 12.08 0.98
C LEU A 763 -45.74 11.83 0.30
N ARG A 764 -45.71 11.50 -1.00
CA ARG A 764 -46.82 10.84 -1.69
C ARG A 764 -46.33 9.61 -2.40
#